data_AF-A0A7W5C9U0-F1
#
_entry.id   AF-A0A7W5C9U0-F1
#
_cell.length_a   1.000
_cell.length_b   1.000
_cell.length_c   1.000
_cell.angle_alpha   90.00
_cell.angle_beta   90.00
_cell.angle_gamma   90.00
#
_symmetry.space_group_name_H-M   'P 1'
#
loop_
_entity.id
_entity.type
_entity.pdbx_description
1 polymer ?
#
loop_
_entity_poly.entity_id
_entity_poly.type
_entity_poly.pdbx_seq_one_letter_code
_entity_poly.pdbx_strand_id
1 'polypeptide(L)'
;MYARNTIWRKVCLFGLSAVMFLSTFFGSFTGAASANVANDFQASVMAPLTKITDWNAFKNQLITLKNNGVYALTTDVWWGDVEAAGDNQFDWSYYKTYANAVIESGLKWVPILSTHTCGGNPGDDCNIPIPSWLWSKGTADEMKYKSESGYVNNEAISPFWSGIATQYNELYASFAQNFASYKPVISKIYLSAGPSGELRYPSYYHSAGWSYPSRGKFQVYTDTAKTAFRTAMTTKYGSLTGVNQAWGLQLTNVSQINPPSDGDSFYATGGYQTNYGKDFLAWNQSVLENHLGVIGEAAHTQLDSTFGVRIGAKISGIHWQMNNSSAPHSAEHAAGYYNYNGIIQKFKDSDLDLTFTALEMYDSGTAPAYSQPSTLVDTVSSIANVKGVRLNGENALPTGSFQKIEEQIMKWSYNGFTLLRLANVVNQDGSPTGNLAGFKQYVINHAGPIVQPGDNQVTIYYKKGYASPFIHYRPTGGIWTTAPGQPIPNSEIAGYSKITIEIGSAIQLEVVFNNGSGTWDSNNMQNYLFNEGVFTFMPSTNGTAGVITAGAPQGIDTTAPSTNTVTVYYKKGFATPYIHYRPVGGTWTTVPGTAMPNAEISGYAKLTINIGTATQLEACFNNGSGTWDSNQSQNYLFSTGIWTYTPGASGATGMITAGPTPNPDTTAPSAPSSLAVTGKTDSAVTLSWTASTDTVGVTGYELWRNGAKVATTPSTSYSHTGLSAATAYSFSVKAYDAAGNVSDVSNVISETTNPVTVGNSVTIYYKKGYAAPYIHYRPAGGAWTAVPGKPMADSEVSGYAEITIALGTATQLEAVFNNGSGTWDNNNAQNYLFNAGLHVYTPNTNGTPGSISQPAEFPPANTGGVSLFGTD
;
A
#
# COMPACT_ATOMS: atom_id res chain seq x y z
N MET A 1 60.47 54.60 11.92
CA MET A 1 59.42 54.09 11.00
C MET A 1 58.67 52.91 11.63
N TYR A 2 58.23 53.05 12.89
CA TYR A 2 57.61 51.99 13.69
C TYR A 2 56.37 52.48 14.48
N ALA A 3 55.88 53.70 14.19
CA ALA A 3 54.76 54.34 14.90
C ALA A 3 53.53 54.60 14.01
N ARG A 4 53.57 54.26 12.72
CA ARG A 4 52.48 54.53 11.76
C ARG A 4 51.55 53.34 11.48
N ASN A 5 51.94 52.11 11.86
CA ASN A 5 51.13 50.89 11.61
C ASN A 5 50.16 50.52 12.75
N THR A 6 50.27 51.15 13.92
CA THR A 6 49.42 50.84 15.08
C THR A 6 48.10 51.62 15.07
N ILE A 7 48.02 52.73 14.35
CA ILE A 7 46.83 53.58 14.25
C ILE A 7 45.83 53.03 13.21
N TRP A 8 46.31 52.48 12.09
CA TRP A 8 45.46 51.85 11.08
C TRP A 8 44.78 50.56 11.57
N ARG A 9 45.47 49.76 12.41
CA ARG A 9 44.86 48.58 13.03
C ARG A 9 43.77 48.94 14.06
N LYS A 10 43.88 50.07 14.76
CA LYS A 10 42.85 50.51 15.73
C LYS A 10 41.61 51.12 15.04
N VAL A 11 41.77 51.79 13.89
CA VAL A 11 40.63 52.34 13.12
C VAL A 11 39.84 51.24 12.42
N CYS A 12 40.48 50.19 11.89
CA CYS A 12 39.75 49.04 11.32
C CYS A 12 39.05 48.17 12.39
N LEU A 13 39.60 48.06 13.60
CA LEU A 13 38.93 47.34 14.69
C LEU A 13 37.73 48.12 15.28
N PHE A 14 37.78 49.46 15.31
CA PHE A 14 36.62 50.27 15.73
C PHE A 14 35.53 50.37 14.64
N GLY A 15 35.89 50.34 13.36
CA GLY A 15 34.93 50.27 12.26
C GLY A 15 34.18 48.93 12.18
N LEU A 16 34.86 47.80 12.46
CA LEU A 16 34.19 46.48 12.49
C LEU A 16 33.33 46.30 13.76
N SER A 17 33.72 46.90 14.88
CA SER A 17 32.94 46.85 16.12
C SER A 17 31.67 47.70 16.03
N ALA A 18 31.69 48.81 15.29
CA ALA A 18 30.50 49.64 15.05
C ALA A 18 29.51 49.00 14.05
N VAL A 19 29.97 48.18 13.10
CA VAL A 19 29.08 47.41 12.20
C VAL A 19 28.52 46.16 12.89
N MET A 20 29.19 45.62 13.92
CA MET A 20 28.63 44.55 14.77
C MET A 20 27.76 45.04 15.94
N PHE A 21 27.77 46.34 16.29
CA PHE A 21 26.90 46.92 17.33
C PHE A 21 25.72 47.73 16.78
N LEU A 22 25.60 47.88 15.45
CA LEU A 22 24.48 48.58 14.82
C LEU A 22 23.54 47.65 14.03
N SER A 23 23.70 46.33 14.17
CA SER A 23 22.71 45.33 13.76
C SER A 23 21.87 44.80 14.94
N THR A 24 22.07 45.33 16.15
CA THR A 24 21.29 45.02 17.35
C THR A 24 20.21 46.06 17.66
N PHE A 25 19.98 47.07 16.80
CA PHE A 25 19.05 48.17 17.08
C PHE A 25 18.26 48.72 15.87
N PHE A 26 18.05 47.89 14.83
CA PHE A 26 16.85 48.02 14.01
C PHE A 26 16.05 46.75 14.20
N GLY A 27 14.90 46.91 14.88
CA GLY A 27 14.00 45.83 15.22
C GLY A 27 13.75 44.96 14.00
N SER A 28 14.28 43.73 14.05
CA SER A 28 13.49 42.63 13.53
C SER A 28 12.23 42.66 14.38
N PHE A 29 11.11 43.06 13.78
CA PHE A 29 9.84 42.54 14.23
C PHE A 29 9.92 41.02 14.05
N THR A 30 10.65 40.33 14.93
CA THR A 30 10.26 38.98 15.30
C THR A 30 8.96 39.21 16.04
N GLY A 31 7.86 39.20 15.30
CA GLY A 31 6.58 38.88 15.91
C GLY A 31 6.88 37.66 16.76
N ALA A 32 6.59 37.73 18.06
CA ALA A 32 6.52 36.54 18.88
C ALA A 32 5.80 35.49 18.01
N ALA A 33 6.45 34.34 17.76
CA ALA A 33 5.78 33.25 17.07
C ALA A 33 4.44 33.10 17.80
N SER A 34 3.37 33.40 17.07
CA SER A 34 2.02 33.36 17.61
C SER A 34 1.89 31.97 18.23
N ALA A 35 1.66 31.90 19.55
CA ALA A 35 1.45 30.65 20.28
C ALA A 35 0.14 30.02 19.83
N ASN A 36 0.14 29.49 18.60
CA ASN A 36 -0.98 28.89 17.92
C ASN A 36 -0.41 27.87 16.93
N VAL A 37 -1.10 26.74 16.81
CA VAL A 37 -0.98 25.84 15.66
C VAL A 37 -1.21 26.59 14.35
N ALA A 38 -0.86 25.98 13.21
CA ALA A 38 -1.20 26.57 11.92
C ALA A 38 -2.73 26.70 11.76
N ASN A 39 -3.18 27.68 10.96
CA ASN A 39 -4.61 27.94 10.77
C ASN A 39 -5.40 26.74 10.24
N ASP A 40 -4.73 25.84 9.53
CA ASP A 40 -5.29 24.62 8.96
C ASP A 40 -4.97 23.37 9.79
N PHE A 41 -4.57 23.53 11.05
CA PHE A 41 -4.25 22.42 11.95
C PHE A 41 -5.43 21.47 12.11
N GLN A 42 -5.16 20.17 12.00
CA GLN A 42 -6.14 19.11 12.22
C GLN A 42 -5.59 17.98 13.10
N ALA A 43 -6.47 17.43 13.94
CA ALA A 43 -6.16 16.26 14.76
C ALA A 43 -6.69 14.99 14.09
N SER A 44 -5.80 14.04 13.86
CA SER A 44 -6.09 12.72 13.28
C SER A 44 -5.76 11.61 14.27
N VAL A 45 -6.29 10.41 14.01
CA VAL A 45 -5.97 9.21 14.79
C VAL A 45 -5.50 8.11 13.83
N MET A 46 -4.47 7.37 14.23
CA MET A 46 -3.99 6.23 13.46
C MET A 46 -4.83 4.99 13.74
N ALA A 47 -5.20 4.31 12.66
CA ALA A 47 -5.92 3.06 12.68
C ALA A 47 -5.16 1.92 13.40
N PRO A 48 -5.85 0.83 13.76
CA PRO A 48 -5.21 -0.44 14.11
C PRO A 48 -4.29 -0.92 12.99
N LEU A 49 -3.21 -1.64 13.36
CA LEU A 49 -2.28 -2.25 12.41
C LEU A 49 -2.86 -3.49 11.72
N THR A 50 -3.66 -4.26 12.47
CA THR A 50 -4.32 -5.48 11.98
C THR A 50 -5.57 -5.16 11.16
N LYS A 51 -5.94 -6.05 10.23
CA LYS A 51 -7.18 -5.93 9.46
C LYS A 51 -8.40 -5.86 10.37
N ILE A 52 -9.34 -4.98 10.01
CA ILE A 52 -10.64 -4.89 10.66
C ILE A 52 -11.47 -6.11 10.26
N THR A 53 -11.88 -6.89 11.27
CA THR A 53 -12.76 -8.05 11.12
C THR A 53 -14.18 -7.76 11.60
N ASP A 54 -14.32 -6.94 12.64
CA ASP A 54 -15.62 -6.44 13.13
C ASP A 54 -15.85 -4.99 12.69
N TRP A 55 -16.53 -4.83 11.55
CA TRP A 55 -16.84 -3.53 10.98
C TRP A 55 -17.85 -2.73 11.81
N ASN A 56 -18.71 -3.37 12.59
CA ASN A 56 -19.68 -2.67 13.42
C ASN A 56 -19.01 -2.05 14.64
N ALA A 57 -18.17 -2.83 15.33
CA ALA A 57 -17.33 -2.33 16.41
C ALA A 57 -16.46 -1.17 15.93
N PHE A 58 -15.80 -1.34 14.77
CA PHE A 58 -14.97 -0.29 14.19
C PHE A 58 -15.77 0.99 13.87
N LYS A 59 -16.94 0.89 13.24
CA LYS A 59 -17.81 2.06 12.98
C LYS A 59 -18.21 2.78 14.27
N ASN A 60 -18.54 2.05 15.34
CA ASN A 60 -18.83 2.67 16.64
C ASN A 60 -17.63 3.45 17.18
N GLN A 61 -16.42 2.91 17.03
CA GLN A 61 -15.20 3.63 17.41
C GLN A 61 -15.01 4.91 16.60
N LEU A 62 -15.24 4.86 15.29
CA LEU A 62 -15.13 6.02 14.39
C LEU A 62 -16.17 7.11 14.71
N ILE A 63 -17.40 6.73 15.03
CA ILE A 63 -18.44 7.66 15.49
C ILE A 63 -18.00 8.35 16.79
N THR A 64 -17.41 7.62 17.74
CA THR A 64 -16.87 8.20 18.97
C THR A 64 -15.74 9.19 18.69
N LEU A 65 -14.83 8.87 17.76
CA LEU A 65 -13.79 9.82 17.33
C LEU A 65 -14.41 11.08 16.70
N LYS A 66 -15.35 10.92 15.78
CA LYS A 66 -16.00 12.04 15.09
C LYS A 66 -16.73 12.96 16.07
N ASN A 67 -17.49 12.39 17.00
CA ASN A 67 -18.21 13.13 18.04
C ASN A 67 -17.28 13.92 18.99
N ASN A 68 -16.00 13.57 19.03
CA ASN A 68 -14.99 14.27 19.81
C ASN A 68 -14.15 15.27 19.00
N GLY A 69 -14.45 15.44 17.72
CA GLY A 69 -13.83 16.45 16.86
C GLY A 69 -12.61 15.95 16.07
N VAL A 70 -12.32 14.64 16.07
CA VAL A 70 -11.28 14.10 15.20
C VAL A 70 -11.63 14.37 13.74
N TYR A 71 -10.63 14.81 12.99
CA TYR A 71 -10.78 15.20 11.59
C TYR A 71 -10.71 13.99 10.66
N ALA A 72 -9.63 13.23 10.77
CA ALA A 72 -9.33 12.14 9.86
C ALA A 72 -8.79 10.91 10.57
N LEU A 73 -8.92 9.78 9.88
CA LEU A 73 -8.27 8.54 10.25
C LEU A 73 -7.08 8.29 9.31
N THR A 74 -5.87 8.18 9.86
CA THR A 74 -4.70 7.75 9.09
C THR A 74 -4.63 6.23 9.06
N THR A 75 -4.24 5.63 7.94
CA THR A 75 -4.32 4.15 7.78
C THR A 75 -3.21 3.63 6.89
N ASP A 76 -2.50 2.60 7.36
CA ASP A 76 -1.56 1.84 6.54
C ASP A 76 -2.29 1.04 5.46
N VAL A 77 -2.00 1.39 4.21
CA VAL A 77 -2.42 0.67 3.01
C VAL A 77 -1.26 -0.25 2.60
N TRP A 78 -1.26 -1.45 3.17
CA TRP A 78 -0.15 -2.39 3.07
C TRP A 78 0.04 -2.89 1.65
N TRP A 79 1.24 -2.71 1.11
CA TRP A 79 1.58 -3.22 -0.21
C TRP A 79 1.41 -4.75 -0.30
N GLY A 80 1.79 -5.44 0.78
CA GLY A 80 1.62 -6.88 0.93
C GLY A 80 0.17 -7.37 0.91
N ASP A 81 -0.81 -6.51 1.16
CA ASP A 81 -2.22 -6.84 1.04
C ASP A 81 -2.77 -6.53 -0.34
N VAL A 82 -2.39 -5.39 -0.90
CA VAL A 82 -3.02 -4.87 -2.13
C VAL A 82 -2.41 -5.43 -3.40
N GLU A 83 -1.25 -6.08 -3.34
CA GLU A 83 -0.59 -6.65 -4.52
C GLU A 83 0.08 -8.01 -4.22
N ALA A 84 -0.52 -8.79 -3.31
CA ALA A 84 0.05 -10.07 -2.86
C ALA A 84 0.20 -11.11 -3.99
N ALA A 85 -0.76 -11.16 -4.92
CA ALA A 85 -0.93 -12.27 -5.86
C ALA A 85 0.14 -12.32 -6.95
N GLY A 86 0.69 -11.16 -7.32
CA GLY A 86 1.66 -11.03 -8.40
C GLY A 86 1.79 -9.58 -8.85
N ASP A 87 2.83 -9.31 -9.62
CA ASP A 87 3.09 -8.01 -10.22
C ASP A 87 1.87 -7.51 -11.03
N ASN A 88 1.41 -6.31 -10.71
CA ASN A 88 0.21 -5.65 -11.21
C ASN A 88 -1.12 -6.40 -10.97
N GLN A 89 -1.17 -7.34 -10.01
CA GLN A 89 -2.39 -8.03 -9.61
C GLN A 89 -2.95 -7.42 -8.32
N PHE A 90 -3.65 -6.29 -8.48
CA PHE A 90 -4.11 -5.50 -7.34
C PHE A 90 -5.45 -5.98 -6.75
N ASP A 91 -5.55 -6.01 -5.43
CA ASP A 91 -6.79 -6.17 -4.67
C ASP A 91 -7.01 -4.99 -3.71
N TRP A 92 -7.89 -4.07 -4.10
CA TRP A 92 -8.27 -2.91 -3.30
C TRP A 92 -9.56 -3.10 -2.50
N SER A 93 -10.16 -4.31 -2.49
CA SER A 93 -11.50 -4.56 -1.95
C SER A 93 -11.62 -4.24 -0.46
N TYR A 94 -10.64 -4.69 0.34
CA TYR A 94 -10.58 -4.39 1.77
C TYR A 94 -10.52 -2.88 2.01
N TYR A 95 -9.65 -2.16 1.30
CA TYR A 95 -9.47 -0.71 1.50
C TYR A 95 -10.63 0.12 0.96
N LYS A 96 -11.38 -0.34 -0.05
CA LYS A 96 -12.66 0.28 -0.44
C LYS A 96 -13.71 0.13 0.67
N THR A 97 -13.80 -1.06 1.28
CA THR A 97 -14.68 -1.31 2.44
C THR A 97 -14.28 -0.42 3.62
N TYR A 98 -12.98 -0.32 3.88
CA TYR A 98 -12.42 0.55 4.89
C TYR A 98 -12.78 2.02 4.67
N ALA A 99 -12.51 2.54 3.48
CA ALA A 99 -12.82 3.92 3.12
C ALA A 99 -14.32 4.21 3.24
N ASN A 100 -15.20 3.28 2.83
CA ASN A 100 -16.63 3.41 3.03
C ASN A 100 -17.01 3.54 4.52
N ALA A 101 -16.43 2.72 5.40
CA ALA A 101 -16.69 2.82 6.85
C ALA A 101 -16.25 4.17 7.43
N VAL A 102 -15.12 4.72 6.96
CA VAL A 102 -14.65 6.06 7.35
C VAL A 102 -15.62 7.15 6.86
N ILE A 103 -16.05 7.08 5.59
CA ILE A 103 -17.02 8.01 4.98
C ILE A 103 -18.34 8.01 5.75
N GLU A 104 -18.90 6.83 6.00
CA GLU A 104 -20.17 6.66 6.70
C GLU A 104 -20.13 7.22 8.13
N SER A 105 -18.94 7.30 8.72
CA SER A 105 -18.71 7.88 10.05
C SER A 105 -18.51 9.41 10.02
N GLY A 106 -18.45 10.03 8.84
CA GLY A 106 -18.24 11.47 8.66
C GLY A 106 -16.80 11.95 8.93
N LEU A 107 -15.84 11.02 9.00
CA LEU A 107 -14.41 11.33 9.09
C LEU A 107 -13.81 11.48 7.69
N LYS A 108 -12.71 12.23 7.59
CA LYS A 108 -11.85 12.21 6.41
C LYS A 108 -10.88 11.03 6.50
N TRP A 109 -10.25 10.67 5.39
CA TRP A 109 -9.32 9.56 5.30
C TRP A 109 -7.93 10.04 4.84
N VAL A 110 -6.89 9.51 5.48
CA VAL A 110 -5.49 9.77 5.12
C VAL A 110 -4.78 8.43 4.90
N PRO A 111 -4.77 7.89 3.67
CA PRO A 111 -4.06 6.66 3.36
C PRO A 111 -2.54 6.89 3.43
N ILE A 112 -1.84 5.91 4.01
CA ILE A 112 -0.39 5.75 3.95
C ILE A 112 -0.14 4.63 2.96
N LEU A 113 0.54 4.89 1.84
CA LEU A 113 0.90 3.85 0.87
C LEU A 113 2.10 3.08 1.41
N SER A 114 1.83 2.03 2.19
CA SER A 114 2.78 1.35 3.07
C SER A 114 3.55 0.27 2.32
N THR A 115 4.59 0.71 1.60
CA THR A 115 5.56 -0.11 0.84
C THR A 115 6.66 -0.72 1.73
N HIS A 116 6.32 -1.05 2.97
CA HIS A 116 7.20 -1.66 3.96
C HIS A 116 6.46 -2.80 4.68
N THR A 117 7.23 -3.62 5.37
CA THR A 117 6.73 -4.74 6.16
C THR A 117 6.14 -4.24 7.48
N CYS A 118 4.96 -4.73 7.84
CA CYS A 118 4.40 -4.64 9.19
C CYS A 118 4.93 -5.81 10.01
N GLY A 119 5.66 -5.57 11.10
CA GLY A 119 6.24 -6.61 11.94
C GLY A 119 7.75 -6.45 12.12
N GLY A 120 8.23 -6.78 13.32
CA GLY A 120 9.66 -6.73 13.67
C GLY A 120 10.16 -5.39 14.21
N ASN A 121 9.33 -4.33 14.19
CA ASN A 121 9.62 -3.06 14.83
C ASN A 121 8.93 -2.93 16.19
N PRO A 122 9.45 -2.07 17.10
CA PRO A 122 8.77 -1.78 18.37
C PRO A 122 7.33 -1.31 18.17
N GLY A 123 6.37 -2.00 18.80
CA GLY A 123 4.94 -1.67 18.74
C GLY A 123 4.16 -2.35 17.62
N ASP A 124 4.80 -3.15 16.77
CA ASP A 124 4.11 -3.94 15.76
C ASP A 124 3.45 -5.19 16.40
N ASP A 125 2.15 -5.35 16.19
CA ASP A 125 1.35 -6.53 16.55
C ASP A 125 0.88 -7.31 15.30
N CYS A 126 1.55 -7.07 14.18
CA CYS A 126 1.21 -7.53 12.84
C CYS A 126 2.37 -8.32 12.19
N ASN A 127 2.05 -9.07 11.14
CA ASN A 127 3.04 -9.74 10.28
C ASN A 127 2.56 -9.67 8.82
N ILE A 128 2.85 -8.55 8.16
CA ILE A 128 2.43 -8.26 6.79
C ILE A 128 3.69 -7.90 5.99
N PRO A 129 4.38 -8.88 5.38
CA PRO A 129 5.54 -8.60 4.53
C PRO A 129 5.14 -7.89 3.24
N ILE A 130 6.08 -7.18 2.62
CA ILE A 130 5.88 -6.69 1.24
C ILE A 130 5.71 -7.87 0.26
N PRO A 131 5.10 -7.66 -0.93
CA PRO A 131 4.76 -8.75 -1.84
C PRO A 131 5.93 -9.70 -2.16
N SER A 132 5.73 -11.00 -1.93
CA SER A 132 6.81 -11.98 -1.99
C SER A 132 7.45 -12.14 -3.38
N TRP A 133 6.68 -11.87 -4.44
CA TRP A 133 7.14 -11.96 -5.83
C TRP A 133 8.18 -10.89 -6.19
N LEU A 134 8.25 -9.77 -5.44
CA LEU A 134 9.23 -8.70 -5.65
C LEU A 134 10.65 -9.24 -5.62
N TRP A 135 10.94 -10.17 -4.72
CA TRP A 135 12.29 -10.72 -4.53
C TRP A 135 12.81 -11.54 -5.72
N SER A 136 11.96 -11.79 -6.73
CA SER A 136 12.37 -12.41 -8.01
C SER A 136 12.73 -11.39 -9.10
N LYS A 137 12.47 -10.09 -8.89
CA LYS A 137 12.65 -9.02 -9.88
C LYS A 137 14.06 -8.42 -9.90
N GLY A 138 14.89 -8.74 -8.91
CA GLY A 138 16.25 -8.26 -8.78
C GLY A 138 17.05 -9.14 -7.84
N THR A 139 18.34 -8.85 -7.68
CA THR A 139 19.18 -9.63 -6.77
C THR A 139 18.95 -9.20 -5.32
N ALA A 140 19.18 -10.12 -4.38
CA ALA A 140 19.12 -9.79 -2.96
C ALA A 140 20.13 -8.68 -2.57
N ASP A 141 21.26 -8.58 -3.26
CA ASP A 141 22.28 -7.57 -2.99
C ASP A 141 21.87 -6.15 -3.43
N GLU A 142 21.07 -6.04 -4.50
CA GLU A 142 20.51 -4.76 -4.95
C GLU A 142 19.29 -4.35 -4.13
N MET A 143 18.39 -5.31 -3.87
CA MET A 143 17.05 -5.04 -3.34
C MET A 143 16.96 -4.96 -1.81
N LYS A 144 17.95 -5.47 -1.08
CA LYS A 144 17.93 -5.55 0.39
C LYS A 144 19.02 -4.69 1.00
N TYR A 145 18.91 -4.45 2.30
CA TYR A 145 19.94 -3.78 3.10
C TYR A 145 20.88 -4.81 3.71
N LYS A 146 22.14 -4.43 3.95
CA LYS A 146 23.11 -5.28 4.65
C LYS A 146 23.87 -4.45 5.67
N SER A 147 23.85 -4.89 6.92
CA SER A 147 24.47 -4.17 8.03
C SER A 147 25.98 -4.36 8.10
N GLU A 148 26.64 -3.57 8.97
CA GLU A 148 28.06 -3.73 9.34
C GLU A 148 28.47 -5.17 9.63
N SER A 149 27.60 -5.95 10.28
CA SER A 149 27.87 -7.34 10.65
C SER A 149 27.36 -8.36 9.63
N GLY A 150 26.97 -7.91 8.44
CA GLY A 150 26.46 -8.77 7.37
C GLY A 150 25.01 -9.22 7.52
N TYR A 151 24.25 -8.68 8.50
CA TYR A 151 22.83 -9.00 8.62
C TYR A 151 22.04 -8.41 7.46
N VAL A 152 21.24 -9.23 6.78
CA VAL A 152 20.42 -8.80 5.64
C VAL A 152 19.01 -8.45 6.10
N ASN A 153 18.56 -7.23 5.82
CA ASN A 153 17.22 -6.76 6.15
C ASN A 153 16.39 -6.52 4.87
N ASN A 154 15.13 -6.93 4.91
CA ASN A 154 14.18 -6.86 3.80
C ASN A 154 12.83 -6.25 4.20
N GLU A 155 12.80 -5.37 5.21
CA GLU A 155 11.57 -4.70 5.64
C GLU A 155 11.00 -3.80 4.55
N ALA A 156 11.86 -3.11 3.80
CA ALA A 156 11.53 -2.29 2.65
C ALA A 156 12.53 -2.56 1.52
N ILE A 157 12.21 -2.12 0.31
CA ILE A 157 13.13 -2.19 -0.82
C ILE A 157 14.27 -1.19 -0.62
N SER A 158 15.49 -1.62 -0.91
CA SER A 158 16.68 -0.78 -0.94
C SER A 158 16.61 0.29 -2.04
N PRO A 159 16.96 1.57 -1.76
CA PRO A 159 17.04 2.62 -2.77
C PRO A 159 18.05 2.38 -3.89
N PHE A 160 18.94 1.40 -3.73
CA PHE A 160 19.93 1.05 -4.73
C PHE A 160 19.35 0.21 -5.88
N TRP A 161 18.16 -0.38 -5.71
CA TRP A 161 17.51 -1.13 -6.78
C TRP A 161 16.79 -0.19 -7.75
N SER A 162 17.14 -0.27 -9.04
CA SER A 162 16.59 0.60 -10.08
C SER A 162 15.09 0.40 -10.33
N GLY A 163 14.54 -0.76 -10.00
CA GLY A 163 13.12 -1.07 -10.19
C GLY A 163 12.16 -0.40 -9.20
N ILE A 164 12.67 0.27 -8.15
CA ILE A 164 11.82 0.85 -7.09
C ILE A 164 10.86 1.90 -7.65
N ALA A 165 11.33 2.73 -8.59
CA ALA A 165 10.53 3.77 -9.22
C ALA A 165 9.37 3.19 -10.01
N THR A 166 9.61 2.12 -10.78
CA THR A 166 8.60 1.44 -11.57
C THR A 166 7.48 0.90 -10.68
N GLN A 167 7.85 0.16 -9.64
CA GLN A 167 6.90 -0.55 -8.80
C GLN A 167 6.06 0.41 -7.94
N TYR A 168 6.68 1.48 -7.43
CA TYR A 168 5.94 2.49 -6.68
C TYR A 168 5.02 3.30 -7.62
N ASN A 169 5.46 3.59 -8.85
CA ASN A 169 4.63 4.26 -9.84
C ASN A 169 3.39 3.43 -10.21
N GLU A 170 3.54 2.12 -10.43
CA GLU A 170 2.44 1.18 -10.69
C GLU A 170 1.45 1.12 -9.53
N LEU A 171 1.96 0.99 -8.30
CA LEU A 171 1.13 1.01 -7.09
C LEU A 171 0.35 2.32 -6.95
N TYR A 172 1.01 3.47 -7.13
CA TYR A 172 0.39 4.78 -6.99
C TYR A 172 -0.65 5.04 -8.08
N ALA A 173 -0.37 4.64 -9.33
CA ALA A 173 -1.32 4.73 -10.44
C ALA A 173 -2.56 3.87 -10.18
N SER A 174 -2.36 2.63 -9.71
CA SER A 174 -3.43 1.69 -9.37
C SER A 174 -4.29 2.23 -8.21
N PHE A 175 -3.67 2.82 -7.20
CA PHE A 175 -4.36 3.50 -6.11
C PHE A 175 -5.20 4.67 -6.63
N ALA A 176 -4.63 5.56 -7.45
CA ALA A 176 -5.33 6.70 -8.03
C ALA A 176 -6.57 6.25 -8.83
N GLN A 177 -6.41 5.26 -9.70
CA GLN A 177 -7.49 4.72 -10.49
C GLN A 177 -8.62 4.15 -9.63
N ASN A 178 -8.28 3.43 -8.55
CA ASN A 178 -9.26 2.72 -7.72
C ASN A 178 -9.97 3.60 -6.70
N PHE A 179 -9.34 4.71 -6.29
CA PHE A 179 -9.86 5.61 -5.27
C PHE A 179 -10.24 7.00 -5.80
N ALA A 180 -10.22 7.23 -7.12
CA ALA A 180 -10.63 8.51 -7.71
C ALA A 180 -11.99 9.03 -7.23
N SER A 181 -12.99 8.14 -7.09
CA SER A 181 -14.32 8.50 -6.57
C SER A 181 -14.33 8.87 -5.08
N TYR A 182 -13.28 8.55 -4.35
CA TYR A 182 -13.08 8.85 -2.93
C TYR A 182 -12.35 10.18 -2.70
N LYS A 183 -12.00 10.92 -3.77
CA LYS A 183 -11.37 12.24 -3.68
C LYS A 183 -11.99 13.17 -2.62
N PRO A 184 -13.32 13.33 -2.48
CA PRO A 184 -13.91 14.26 -1.51
C PRO A 184 -13.60 13.95 -0.04
N VAL A 185 -13.17 12.72 0.26
CA VAL A 185 -12.87 12.28 1.63
C VAL A 185 -11.40 12.07 1.91
N ILE A 186 -10.57 11.93 0.88
CA ILE A 186 -9.11 11.86 1.04
C ILE A 186 -8.60 13.28 1.28
N SER A 187 -8.04 13.56 2.45
CA SER A 187 -7.57 14.92 2.81
C SER A 187 -6.06 15.10 2.65
N LYS A 188 -5.31 14.00 2.63
CA LYS A 188 -3.85 13.95 2.51
C LYS A 188 -3.44 12.51 2.16
N ILE A 189 -2.29 12.33 1.51
CA ILE A 189 -1.71 11.00 1.26
C ILE A 189 -0.30 10.96 1.85
N TYR A 190 0.04 9.87 2.52
CA TYR A 190 1.40 9.61 3.00
C TYR A 190 2.11 8.57 2.14
N LEU A 191 3.40 8.80 1.91
CA LEU A 191 4.30 7.84 1.28
C LEU A 191 5.12 7.12 2.35
N SER A 192 5.28 5.82 2.17
CA SER A 192 6.30 5.04 2.88
C SER A 192 7.64 5.14 2.15
N ALA A 193 8.66 5.65 2.83
CA ALA A 193 9.98 5.90 2.26
C ALA A 193 11.08 4.95 2.77
N GLY A 194 10.69 3.89 3.50
CA GLY A 194 11.62 2.97 4.14
C GLY A 194 10.97 2.14 5.25
N PRO A 195 11.77 1.49 6.11
CA PRO A 195 11.27 0.67 7.21
C PRO A 195 10.34 1.45 8.14
N SER A 196 9.25 0.80 8.57
CA SER A 196 8.15 1.42 9.35
C SER A 196 7.51 2.66 8.70
N GLY A 197 7.64 2.82 7.38
CA GLY A 197 7.10 3.96 6.64
C GLY A 197 7.92 5.25 6.77
N GLU A 198 9.11 5.17 7.34
CA GLU A 198 9.99 6.32 7.60
C GLU A 198 11.16 6.37 6.60
N LEU A 199 11.58 7.57 6.21
CA LEU A 199 12.74 7.78 5.35
C LEU A 199 14.03 7.51 6.12
N ARG A 200 14.42 6.24 6.27
CA ARG A 200 15.63 5.82 6.99
C ARG A 200 16.16 4.47 6.51
N TYR A 201 17.35 4.14 6.98
CA TYR A 201 17.85 2.77 6.95
C TYR A 201 17.28 1.92 8.10
N PRO A 202 17.24 0.57 7.96
CA PRO A 202 16.88 -0.35 9.05
C PRO A 202 18.03 -0.53 10.05
N SER A 203 18.53 0.58 10.62
CA SER A 203 19.73 0.58 11.46
C SER A 203 19.52 0.00 12.86
N TYR A 204 18.28 0.04 13.35
CA TYR A 204 17.85 -0.53 14.62
C TYR A 204 16.79 -1.61 14.38
N TYR A 205 17.17 -2.87 14.57
CA TYR A 205 16.29 -4.01 14.30
C TYR A 205 16.56 -5.17 15.25
N HIS A 206 15.53 -5.66 15.94
CA HIS A 206 15.70 -6.66 17.01
C HIS A 206 16.34 -7.96 16.50
N SER A 207 15.90 -8.46 15.34
CA SER A 207 16.46 -9.69 14.75
C SER A 207 17.91 -9.54 14.29
N ALA A 208 18.42 -8.31 14.14
CA ALA A 208 19.83 -8.01 13.90
C ALA A 208 20.67 -7.89 15.19
N GLY A 209 20.07 -8.19 16.35
CA GLY A 209 20.69 -8.10 17.67
C GLY A 209 20.64 -6.70 18.28
N TRP A 210 19.80 -5.79 17.78
CA TRP A 210 19.66 -4.46 18.36
C TRP A 210 18.71 -4.45 19.57
N SER A 211 19.07 -3.67 20.57
CA SER A 211 18.18 -3.25 21.65
C SER A 211 18.42 -1.78 21.97
N TYR A 212 17.34 -1.05 22.29
CA TYR A 212 17.44 0.31 22.81
C TYR A 212 18.30 0.32 24.10
N PRO A 213 19.23 1.28 24.28
CA PRO A 213 19.48 2.45 23.44
C PRO A 213 20.75 2.32 22.57
N SER A 214 21.07 1.14 22.03
CA SER A 214 22.29 0.98 21.21
C SER A 214 22.24 1.83 19.93
N ARG A 215 23.39 2.29 19.40
CA ARG A 215 23.44 3.14 18.20
C ARG A 215 22.92 2.49 16.91
N GLY A 216 22.69 1.18 16.90
CA GLY A 216 22.38 0.47 15.66
C GLY A 216 23.61 0.31 14.77
N LYS A 217 23.40 -0.01 13.49
CA LYS A 217 24.46 -0.25 12.51
C LYS A 217 24.18 0.45 11.19
N PHE A 218 25.20 0.94 10.51
CA PHE A 218 25.11 1.37 9.11
C PHE A 218 24.66 0.18 8.23
N GLN A 219 23.92 0.47 7.15
CA GLN A 219 23.17 -0.52 6.37
C GLN A 219 23.58 -0.64 4.89
N VAL A 220 24.75 -0.10 4.55
CA VAL A 220 25.24 0.08 3.17
C VAL A 220 26.38 -0.89 2.82
N TYR A 221 26.29 -2.15 3.28
CA TYR A 221 27.35 -3.17 3.10
C TYR A 221 27.08 -4.19 2.00
N THR A 222 26.00 -4.03 1.23
CA THR A 222 25.83 -4.78 -0.03
C THR A 222 26.93 -4.39 -1.02
N ASP A 223 27.27 -5.27 -1.94
CA ASP A 223 28.31 -4.97 -2.92
C ASP A 223 27.84 -3.89 -3.90
N THR A 224 26.53 -3.83 -4.15
CA THR A 224 25.84 -2.74 -4.84
C THR A 224 26.06 -1.40 -4.11
N ALA A 225 25.79 -1.33 -2.81
CA ALA A 225 25.97 -0.09 -2.03
C ALA A 225 27.44 0.33 -1.94
N LYS A 226 28.37 -0.61 -1.73
CA LYS A 226 29.82 -0.33 -1.75
C LYS A 226 30.27 0.22 -3.11
N THR A 227 29.77 -0.37 -4.20
CA THR A 227 30.07 0.09 -5.55
C THR A 227 29.51 1.49 -5.80
N ALA A 228 28.28 1.77 -5.34
CA ALA A 228 27.70 3.09 -5.40
C ALA A 228 28.53 4.13 -4.62
N PHE A 229 29.03 3.79 -3.43
CA PHE A 229 29.92 4.66 -2.65
C PHE A 229 31.23 4.94 -3.38
N ARG A 230 31.90 3.89 -3.87
CA ARG A 230 33.15 4.00 -4.65
C ARG A 230 32.97 4.94 -5.83
N THR A 231 31.93 4.71 -6.63
CA THR A 231 31.58 5.52 -7.79
C THR A 231 31.31 6.97 -7.38
N ALA A 232 30.53 7.21 -6.33
CA ALA A 232 30.25 8.56 -5.85
C ALA A 232 31.53 9.31 -5.46
N MET A 233 32.46 8.66 -4.77
CA MET A 233 33.71 9.29 -4.33
C MET A 233 34.68 9.52 -5.49
N THR A 234 34.82 8.55 -6.41
CA THR A 234 35.66 8.74 -7.60
C THR A 234 35.09 9.78 -8.55
N THR A 235 33.77 9.93 -8.63
CA THR A 235 33.13 11.01 -9.38
C THR A 235 33.37 12.36 -8.72
N LYS A 236 33.16 12.46 -7.40
CA LYS A 236 33.37 13.71 -6.64
C LYS A 236 34.79 14.26 -6.76
N TYR A 237 35.79 13.38 -6.73
CA TYR A 237 37.21 13.76 -6.75
C TYR A 237 37.92 13.47 -8.07
N GLY A 238 37.19 13.02 -9.09
CA GLY A 238 37.67 12.70 -10.44
C GLY A 238 38.54 11.44 -10.57
N SER A 239 39.20 10.96 -9.51
CA SER A 239 40.07 9.78 -9.53
C SER A 239 40.39 9.24 -8.14
N LEU A 240 40.98 8.03 -8.06
CA LEU A 240 41.53 7.49 -6.81
C LEU A 240 42.61 8.40 -6.20
N THR A 241 43.45 9.03 -7.02
CA THR A 241 44.45 9.99 -6.57
C THR A 241 43.80 11.20 -5.91
N GLY A 242 42.71 11.71 -6.49
CA GLY A 242 41.93 12.80 -5.91
C GLY A 242 41.30 12.42 -4.56
N VAL A 243 40.75 11.21 -4.45
CA VAL A 243 40.22 10.66 -3.18
C VAL A 243 41.33 10.59 -2.12
N ASN A 244 42.49 10.03 -2.46
CA ASN A 244 43.65 9.95 -1.55
C ASN A 244 44.11 11.32 -1.06
N GLN A 245 44.18 12.30 -1.96
CA GLN A 245 44.55 13.67 -1.61
C GLN A 245 43.52 14.31 -0.66
N ALA A 246 42.23 14.11 -0.92
CA ALA A 246 41.16 14.68 -0.10
C ALA A 246 41.08 14.04 1.29
N TRP A 247 41.29 12.71 1.37
CA TRP A 247 41.15 11.95 2.62
C TRP A 247 42.46 11.81 3.39
N GLY A 248 43.61 12.16 2.80
CA GLY A 248 44.92 11.93 3.40
C GLY A 248 45.27 10.45 3.51
N LEU A 249 44.78 9.63 2.58
CA LEU A 249 45.01 8.18 2.55
C LEU A 249 45.95 7.79 1.40
N GLN A 250 46.40 6.54 1.42
CA GLN A 250 47.26 5.94 0.38
C GLN A 250 46.64 4.65 -0.16
N LEU A 251 45.39 4.76 -0.63
CA LEU A 251 44.69 3.65 -1.27
C LEU A 251 45.34 3.36 -2.63
N THR A 252 45.61 2.08 -2.89
CA THR A 252 46.22 1.57 -4.13
C THR A 252 45.20 1.10 -5.16
N ASN A 253 43.96 0.83 -4.72
CA ASN A 253 42.87 0.38 -5.59
C ASN A 253 41.54 1.02 -5.15
N VAL A 254 40.66 1.31 -6.11
CA VAL A 254 39.30 1.83 -5.86
C VAL A 254 38.48 0.88 -4.98
N SER A 255 38.71 -0.43 -5.06
CA SER A 255 38.04 -1.42 -4.20
C SER A 255 38.34 -1.26 -2.71
N GLN A 256 39.40 -0.52 -2.35
CA GLN A 256 39.75 -0.21 -0.96
C GLN A 256 38.92 0.95 -0.40
N ILE A 257 38.22 1.73 -1.23
CA ILE A 257 37.19 2.67 -0.77
C ILE A 257 35.99 1.85 -0.32
N ASN A 258 35.71 1.87 0.99
CA ASN A 258 34.62 1.13 1.61
C ASN A 258 33.93 1.99 2.67
N PRO A 259 32.66 1.71 3.00
CA PRO A 259 32.05 2.16 4.25
C PRO A 259 32.91 1.79 5.47
N PRO A 260 32.71 2.42 6.65
CA PRO A 260 33.48 2.12 7.85
C PRO A 260 33.43 0.62 8.15
N SER A 261 34.58 -0.02 8.33
CA SER A 261 34.64 -1.46 8.61
C SER A 261 34.07 -1.84 9.97
N ASP A 262 34.11 -0.90 10.92
CA ASP A 262 33.57 -1.03 12.26
C ASP A 262 33.00 0.34 12.68
N GLY A 263 31.69 0.39 12.90
CA GLY A 263 31.02 1.63 13.26
C GLY A 263 31.39 2.12 14.66
N ASP A 264 31.68 1.24 15.63
CA ASP A 264 32.03 1.66 16.99
C ASP A 264 33.41 2.34 17.00
N SER A 265 34.39 1.73 16.34
CA SER A 265 35.71 2.30 16.12
C SER A 265 35.62 3.61 15.33
N PHE A 266 34.74 3.69 14.33
CA PHE A 266 34.55 4.92 13.55
C PHE A 266 34.18 6.13 14.43
N TYR A 267 33.45 5.93 15.52
CA TYR A 267 33.21 6.97 16.52
C TYR A 267 34.35 7.11 17.53
N ALA A 268 34.79 5.99 18.12
CA ALA A 268 35.79 5.98 19.19
C ALA A 268 37.13 6.60 18.76
N THR A 269 37.51 6.47 17.49
CA THR A 269 38.76 7.03 16.95
C THR A 269 38.58 8.40 16.29
N GLY A 270 37.39 9.01 16.36
CA GLY A 270 37.07 10.28 15.69
C GLY A 270 36.97 10.17 14.17
N GLY A 271 36.78 8.97 13.62
CA GLY A 271 36.65 8.72 12.18
C GLY A 271 35.58 9.57 11.50
N TYR A 272 34.44 9.79 12.17
CA TYR A 272 33.36 10.67 11.69
C TYR A 272 33.76 12.14 11.46
N GLN A 273 34.82 12.61 12.11
CA GLN A 273 35.30 13.99 11.97
C GLN A 273 36.26 14.18 10.79
N THR A 274 36.84 13.09 10.29
CA THR A 274 37.77 13.09 9.14
C THR A 274 37.06 13.47 7.85
N ASN A 275 37.81 13.87 6.82
CA ASN A 275 37.23 14.15 5.49
C ASN A 275 36.53 12.91 4.91
N TYR A 276 37.12 11.72 5.10
CA TYR A 276 36.50 10.44 4.77
C TYR A 276 35.15 10.25 5.50
N GLY A 277 35.12 10.46 6.81
CA GLY A 277 33.91 10.26 7.61
C GLY A 277 32.78 11.21 7.22
N LYS A 278 33.10 12.49 6.97
CA LYS A 278 32.14 13.48 6.49
C LYS A 278 31.60 13.13 5.11
N ASP A 279 32.46 12.69 4.19
CA ASP A 279 32.04 12.25 2.86
C ASP A 279 31.16 11.00 2.90
N PHE A 280 31.52 10.02 3.73
CA PHE A 280 30.71 8.82 3.92
C PHE A 280 29.33 9.17 4.47
N LEU A 281 29.25 9.95 5.55
CA LEU A 281 27.97 10.31 6.18
C LEU A 281 27.09 11.16 5.25
N ALA A 282 27.69 12.12 4.55
CA ALA A 282 26.98 12.93 3.56
C ALA A 282 26.47 12.09 2.39
N TRP A 283 27.29 11.18 1.85
CA TRP A 283 26.86 10.25 0.81
C TRP A 283 25.74 9.33 1.30
N ASN A 284 25.88 8.76 2.51
CA ASN A 284 24.90 7.84 3.08
C ASN A 284 23.52 8.51 3.22
N GLN A 285 23.47 9.77 3.64
CA GLN A 285 22.24 10.58 3.67
C GLN A 285 21.74 10.88 2.25
N SER A 286 22.62 11.23 1.31
CA SER A 286 22.23 11.60 -0.06
C SER A 286 21.46 10.50 -0.79
N VAL A 287 21.69 9.22 -0.43
CA VAL A 287 20.91 8.09 -0.96
C VAL A 287 19.45 8.19 -0.54
N LEU A 288 19.17 8.54 0.72
CA LEU A 288 17.80 8.76 1.22
C LEU A 288 17.18 10.02 0.59
N GLU A 289 17.95 11.09 0.45
CA GLU A 289 17.48 12.32 -0.22
C GLU A 289 17.07 12.03 -1.68
N ASN A 290 17.91 11.30 -2.42
CA ASN A 290 17.60 10.91 -3.79
C ASN A 290 16.37 10.01 -3.85
N HIS A 291 16.25 9.04 -2.93
CA HIS A 291 15.07 8.18 -2.82
C HIS A 291 13.78 8.98 -2.61
N LEU A 292 13.81 9.95 -1.69
CA LEU A 292 12.66 10.82 -1.43
C LEU A 292 12.22 11.58 -2.70
N GLY A 293 13.20 12.07 -3.49
CA GLY A 293 12.91 12.71 -4.77
C GLY A 293 12.23 11.77 -5.77
N VAL A 294 12.73 10.54 -5.91
CA VAL A 294 12.18 9.53 -6.81
C VAL A 294 10.72 9.19 -6.46
N ILE A 295 10.44 8.93 -5.18
CA ILE A 295 9.08 8.55 -4.77
C ILE A 295 8.13 9.75 -4.75
N GLY A 296 8.64 10.95 -4.45
CA GLY A 296 7.87 12.20 -4.50
C GLY A 296 7.43 12.52 -5.93
N GLU A 297 8.35 12.45 -6.90
CA GLU A 297 8.03 12.66 -8.31
C GLU A 297 7.01 11.65 -8.83
N ALA A 298 7.18 10.36 -8.49
CA ALA A 298 6.21 9.32 -8.85
C ALA A 298 4.83 9.59 -8.24
N ALA A 299 4.78 10.00 -6.97
CA ALA A 299 3.53 10.30 -6.29
C ALA A 299 2.82 11.51 -6.90
N HIS A 300 3.51 12.63 -7.10
CA HIS A 300 2.93 13.82 -7.74
C HIS A 300 2.42 13.51 -9.15
N THR A 301 3.19 12.75 -9.94
CA THR A 301 2.79 12.33 -11.29
C THR A 301 1.47 11.56 -11.29
N GLN A 302 1.30 10.62 -10.35
CA GLN A 302 0.16 9.71 -10.35
C GLN A 302 -1.05 10.23 -9.56
N LEU A 303 -0.83 11.05 -8.54
CA LEU A 303 -1.85 11.39 -7.55
C LEU A 303 -2.42 12.81 -7.73
N ASP A 304 -1.66 13.77 -8.25
CA ASP A 304 -2.06 15.18 -8.25
C ASP A 304 -3.30 15.45 -9.12
N SER A 305 -3.33 14.91 -10.33
CA SER A 305 -4.45 15.10 -11.25
C SER A 305 -5.77 14.49 -10.74
N THR A 306 -5.67 13.46 -9.92
CA THR A 306 -6.82 12.76 -9.34
C THR A 306 -7.24 13.42 -8.03
N PHE A 307 -6.33 13.53 -7.06
CA PHE A 307 -6.63 13.95 -5.70
C PHE A 307 -6.33 15.43 -5.45
N GLY A 308 -5.20 15.95 -5.94
CA GLY A 308 -4.79 17.34 -5.73
C GLY A 308 -4.67 17.72 -4.25
N VAL A 309 -4.38 16.74 -3.38
CA VAL A 309 -4.19 16.92 -1.94
C VAL A 309 -2.71 16.98 -1.61
N ARG A 310 -2.36 17.47 -0.42
CA ARG A 310 -0.97 17.42 0.05
C ARG A 310 -0.48 15.97 0.14
N ILE A 311 0.78 15.76 -0.23
CA ILE A 311 1.49 14.49 -0.08
C ILE A 311 2.55 14.68 1.00
N GLY A 312 2.76 13.69 1.86
CA GLY A 312 3.78 13.75 2.91
C GLY A 312 4.61 12.49 3.03
N ALA A 313 5.73 12.61 3.74
CA ALA A 313 6.55 11.49 4.18
C ALA A 313 7.02 11.73 5.62
N LYS A 314 7.67 10.71 6.23
CA LYS A 314 8.03 10.73 7.65
C LYS A 314 9.55 10.68 7.85
N ILE A 315 10.06 11.47 8.79
CA ILE A 315 11.41 11.30 9.36
C ILE A 315 11.25 10.69 10.76
N SER A 316 12.05 9.67 11.04
CA SER A 316 12.08 8.97 12.32
C SER A 316 12.70 9.80 13.44
N GLY A 317 12.15 9.70 14.65
CA GLY A 317 12.62 10.39 15.85
C GLY A 317 13.73 9.63 16.56
N ILE A 318 14.93 9.60 15.99
CA ILE A 318 16.08 8.87 16.54
C ILE A 318 16.71 9.68 17.68
N HIS A 319 16.08 9.61 18.83
CA HIS A 319 16.35 10.52 19.95
C HIS A 319 17.45 10.04 20.91
N TRP A 320 17.99 8.83 20.75
CA TRP A 320 19.01 8.24 21.64
C TRP A 320 20.43 8.39 21.08
N GLN A 321 21.44 8.27 21.94
CA GLN A 321 22.86 8.52 21.63
C GLN A 321 23.18 9.92 21.09
N MET A 322 22.26 10.88 21.21
CA MET A 322 22.45 12.24 20.68
C MET A 322 23.64 12.94 21.34
N ASN A 323 23.60 13.06 22.67
CA ASN A 323 24.67 13.69 23.46
C ASN A 323 25.69 12.71 24.05
N ASN A 324 25.85 11.51 23.46
CA ASN A 324 26.92 10.61 23.87
C ASN A 324 28.28 11.20 23.44
N SER A 325 29.11 11.60 24.40
CA SER A 325 30.40 12.26 24.11
C SER A 325 31.39 11.39 23.33
N SER A 326 31.27 10.05 23.42
CA SER A 326 32.17 9.11 22.73
C SER A 326 31.65 8.73 21.33
N ALA A 327 30.35 8.90 21.08
CA ALA A 327 29.71 8.55 19.81
C ALA A 327 28.49 9.46 19.54
N PRO A 328 28.71 10.77 19.36
CA PRO A 328 27.62 11.74 19.27
C PRO A 328 26.80 11.51 18.01
N HIS A 329 25.47 11.58 18.16
CA HIS A 329 24.50 11.37 17.07
C HIS A 329 24.68 10.03 16.33
N SER A 330 25.31 9.05 16.98
CA SER A 330 25.68 7.80 16.30
C SER A 330 24.48 6.98 15.83
N ALA A 331 23.37 7.04 16.57
CA ALA A 331 22.12 6.41 16.16
C ALA A 331 21.49 7.09 14.93
N GLU A 332 21.46 8.42 14.92
CA GLU A 332 20.94 9.24 13.81
C GLU A 332 21.75 8.97 12.54
N HIS A 333 23.08 9.03 12.65
CA HIS A 333 23.99 8.75 11.54
C HIS A 333 23.79 7.34 10.98
N ALA A 334 23.64 6.31 11.84
CA ALA A 334 23.39 4.94 11.41
C ALA A 334 22.04 4.81 10.68
N ALA A 335 21.02 5.54 11.11
CA ALA A 335 19.72 5.64 10.44
C ALA A 335 19.76 6.44 9.12
N GLY A 336 20.84 7.18 8.86
CA GLY A 336 21.06 7.97 7.64
C GLY A 336 20.90 9.48 7.82
N TYR A 337 20.73 9.97 9.04
CA TYR A 337 20.58 11.39 9.35
C TYR A 337 21.91 11.99 9.79
N TYR A 338 22.54 12.72 8.89
CA TYR A 338 23.79 13.44 9.13
C TYR A 338 23.59 14.96 9.22
N ASN A 339 22.67 15.49 8.41
CA ASN A 339 22.39 16.92 8.32
C ASN A 339 20.91 17.16 8.02
N TYR A 340 20.12 17.46 9.05
CA TYR A 340 18.69 17.75 8.92
C TYR A 340 18.39 18.93 7.98
N ASN A 341 19.30 19.92 7.85
CA ASN A 341 19.09 21.01 6.88
C ASN A 341 19.05 20.52 5.43
N GLY A 342 19.85 19.50 5.08
CA GLY A 342 19.88 18.89 3.75
C GLY A 342 18.62 18.07 3.50
N ILE A 343 18.32 17.12 4.40
CA ILE A 343 17.19 16.22 4.19
C ILE A 343 15.85 16.95 4.19
N ILE A 344 15.66 17.96 5.06
CA ILE A 344 14.43 18.78 5.08
C ILE A 344 14.37 19.72 3.86
N GLN A 345 15.51 20.16 3.33
CA GLN A 345 15.52 20.84 2.03
C GLN A 345 14.95 19.93 0.94
N LYS A 346 15.31 18.65 0.97
CA LYS A 346 14.82 17.69 -0.02
C LYS A 346 13.31 17.45 0.06
N PHE A 347 12.70 17.53 1.25
CA PHE A 347 11.24 17.56 1.39
C PHE A 347 10.63 18.76 0.65
N LYS A 348 11.20 19.96 0.83
CA LYS A 348 10.77 21.17 0.11
C LYS A 348 10.91 21.00 -1.40
N ASP A 349 12.07 20.53 -1.85
CA ASP A 349 12.38 20.39 -3.28
C ASP A 349 11.51 19.34 -3.96
N SER A 350 10.96 18.39 -3.19
CA SER A 350 10.07 17.33 -3.69
C SER A 350 8.58 17.63 -3.45
N ASP A 351 8.24 18.84 -2.99
CA ASP A 351 6.88 19.27 -2.57
C ASP A 351 6.16 18.33 -1.58
N LEU A 352 6.93 17.75 -0.65
CA LEU A 352 6.39 16.86 0.38
C LEU A 352 6.28 17.57 1.73
N ASP A 353 5.13 17.39 2.38
CA ASP A 353 4.97 17.74 3.80
C ASP A 353 5.82 16.81 4.68
N LEU A 354 6.41 17.35 5.74
CA LEU A 354 7.19 16.59 6.71
C LEU A 354 6.29 16.13 7.87
N THR A 355 6.43 14.86 8.25
CA THR A 355 5.93 14.34 9.54
C THR A 355 7.08 13.94 10.43
N PHE A 356 7.05 14.36 11.68
CA PHE A 356 8.04 14.02 12.70
C PHE A 356 7.37 13.41 13.93
N THR A 357 8.10 12.57 14.67
CA THR A 357 7.57 11.78 15.79
C THR A 357 8.22 12.15 17.13
N ALA A 358 7.84 11.47 18.21
CA ALA A 358 8.32 11.67 19.59
C ALA A 358 7.91 13.01 20.24
N LEU A 359 6.84 13.64 19.74
CA LEU A 359 6.34 14.92 20.28
C LEU A 359 5.89 14.85 21.74
N GLU A 360 5.56 13.67 22.24
CA GLU A 360 5.11 13.42 23.62
C GLU A 360 6.25 13.30 24.64
N MET A 361 7.50 13.20 24.17
CA MET A 361 8.64 12.83 25.00
C MET A 361 9.38 14.04 25.58
N TYR A 362 9.99 13.84 26.75
CA TYR A 362 10.84 14.81 27.43
C TYR A 362 12.32 14.43 27.29
N ASP A 363 13.20 15.44 27.31
CA ASP A 363 14.64 15.21 27.34
C ASP A 363 15.07 14.57 28.65
N SER A 364 16.01 13.62 28.54
CA SER A 364 16.71 13.05 29.67
C SER A 364 18.20 13.37 29.59
N GLY A 365 18.83 13.09 28.45
CA GLY A 365 20.25 13.33 28.19
C GLY A 365 21.23 12.48 29.03
N THR A 366 20.73 11.61 29.90
CA THR A 366 21.58 10.82 30.80
C THR A 366 21.99 9.48 30.19
N ALA A 367 23.16 8.99 30.62
CA ALA A 367 23.61 7.64 30.28
C ALA A 367 22.65 6.57 30.83
N PRO A 368 22.50 5.41 30.17
CA PRO A 368 23.20 5.01 28.94
C PRO A 368 22.50 5.45 27.65
N ALA A 369 21.31 6.05 27.74
CA ALA A 369 20.50 6.33 26.56
C ALA A 369 20.87 7.62 25.83
N TYR A 370 21.37 8.62 26.55
CA TYR A 370 21.74 9.92 25.98
C TYR A 370 20.59 10.50 25.12
N SER A 371 19.38 10.42 25.69
CA SER A 371 18.12 10.60 24.97
C SER A 371 17.64 12.05 25.03
N GLN A 372 17.48 12.72 23.88
CA GLN A 372 17.05 14.13 23.80
C GLN A 372 15.91 14.38 22.76
N PRO A 373 14.75 13.71 22.90
CA PRO A 373 13.65 13.80 21.94
C PRO A 373 13.05 15.20 21.82
N SER A 374 12.90 15.95 22.91
CA SER A 374 12.33 17.31 22.87
C SER A 374 13.28 18.28 22.15
N THR A 375 14.59 18.17 22.40
CA THR A 375 15.61 18.94 21.66
C THR A 375 15.62 18.56 20.17
N LEU A 376 15.42 17.28 19.85
CA LEU A 376 15.37 16.82 18.46
C LEU A 376 14.14 17.37 17.73
N VAL A 377 12.96 17.31 18.36
CA VAL A 377 11.71 17.91 17.83
C VAL A 377 11.90 19.40 17.59
N ASP A 378 12.50 20.14 18.53
CA ASP A 378 12.81 21.57 18.38
C ASP A 378 13.72 21.82 17.17
N THR A 379 14.76 20.99 17.01
CA THR A 379 15.73 21.13 15.91
C THR A 379 15.07 20.93 14.56
N VAL A 380 14.34 19.82 14.37
CA VAL A 380 13.69 19.49 13.10
C VAL A 380 12.60 20.52 12.78
N SER A 381 11.78 20.88 13.77
CA SER A 381 10.68 21.82 13.58
C SER A 381 11.18 23.23 13.23
N SER A 382 12.24 23.70 13.89
CA SER A 382 12.87 24.98 13.57
C SER A 382 13.37 25.04 12.13
N ILE A 383 14.07 23.99 11.68
CA ILE A 383 14.60 23.91 10.31
C ILE A 383 13.46 23.89 9.28
N ALA A 384 12.41 23.10 9.52
CA ALA A 384 11.27 23.02 8.63
C ALA A 384 10.55 24.38 8.50
N ASN A 385 10.31 25.08 9.61
CA ASN A 385 9.70 26.40 9.59
C ASN A 385 10.55 27.44 8.84
N VAL A 386 11.87 27.46 9.07
CA VAL A 386 12.80 28.34 8.33
C VAL A 386 12.75 28.07 6.82
N LYS A 387 12.56 26.81 6.41
CA LYS A 387 12.46 26.42 5.01
C LYS A 387 11.04 26.56 4.44
N GLY A 388 10.03 26.85 5.28
CA GLY A 388 8.63 26.85 4.88
C GLY A 388 8.12 25.47 4.45
N VAL A 389 8.59 24.41 5.11
CA VAL A 389 8.07 23.04 4.94
C VAL A 389 6.98 22.82 5.97
N ARG A 390 5.82 22.34 5.54
CA ARG A 390 4.68 22.05 6.41
C ARG A 390 5.00 20.91 7.38
N LEU A 391 4.67 21.10 8.65
CA LEU A 391 4.99 20.19 9.74
C LEU A 391 3.76 19.44 10.24
N ASN A 392 3.89 18.13 10.40
CA ASN A 392 2.87 17.26 10.98
C ASN A 392 3.54 16.41 12.07
N GLY A 393 2.81 16.08 13.12
CA GLY A 393 3.35 15.44 14.30
C GLY A 393 2.73 14.08 14.57
N GLU A 394 3.51 13.17 15.16
CA GLU A 394 3.06 11.91 15.72
C GLU A 394 3.66 11.72 17.12
N ASN A 395 2.98 10.97 17.99
CA ASN A 395 3.61 10.40 19.18
C ASN A 395 4.34 9.10 18.79
N ALA A 396 5.49 8.84 19.39
CA ALA A 396 6.27 7.64 19.09
C ALA A 396 5.69 6.38 19.76
N LEU A 397 5.18 6.51 20.98
CA LEU A 397 4.59 5.41 21.75
C LEU A 397 3.19 5.76 22.27
N PRO A 398 2.32 4.77 22.58
CA PRO A 398 1.03 5.04 23.23
C PRO A 398 1.21 5.91 24.47
N THR A 399 0.41 6.98 24.59
CA THR A 399 0.68 8.04 25.56
C THR A 399 -0.58 8.70 26.11
N GLY A 400 -0.48 9.24 27.33
CA GLY A 400 -1.40 10.21 27.91
C GLY A 400 -0.79 11.61 28.08
N SER A 401 0.46 11.82 27.64
CA SER A 401 1.23 13.07 27.83
C SER A 401 0.84 14.15 26.82
N PHE A 402 -0.45 14.47 26.74
CA PHE A 402 -0.98 15.40 25.73
C PHE A 402 -0.53 16.85 25.91
N GLN A 403 -0.20 17.29 27.13
CA GLN A 403 0.34 18.64 27.33
C GLN A 403 1.71 18.81 26.66
N LYS A 404 2.53 17.75 26.60
CA LYS A 404 3.82 17.83 25.91
C LYS A 404 3.63 17.92 24.39
N ILE A 405 2.66 17.18 23.86
CA ILE A 405 2.25 17.30 22.46
C ILE A 405 1.77 18.72 22.16
N GLU A 406 0.86 19.26 22.99
CA GLU A 406 0.33 20.62 22.88
C GLU A 406 1.46 21.67 22.84
N GLU A 407 2.42 21.56 23.75
CA GLU A 407 3.59 22.44 23.81
C GLU A 407 4.30 22.48 22.44
N GLN A 408 4.56 21.31 21.83
CA GLN A 408 5.30 21.22 20.58
C GLN A 408 4.50 21.73 19.37
N ILE A 409 3.23 21.31 19.24
CA ILE A 409 2.40 21.72 18.10
C ILE A 409 2.15 23.23 18.09
N MET A 410 2.01 23.84 19.27
CA MET A 410 1.77 25.28 19.43
C MET A 410 3.06 26.10 19.23
N LYS A 411 4.18 25.63 19.79
CA LYS A 411 5.48 26.31 19.69
C LYS A 411 5.96 26.42 18.25
N TRP A 412 5.68 25.40 17.44
CA TRP A 412 6.22 25.27 16.09
C TRP A 412 5.17 25.36 14.98
N SER A 413 3.94 25.78 15.31
CA SER A 413 2.85 25.98 14.35
C SER A 413 2.63 24.77 13.43
N TYR A 414 2.50 23.58 14.02
CA TYR A 414 2.20 22.36 13.27
C TYR A 414 0.89 22.49 12.48
N ASN A 415 0.82 21.85 11.31
CA ASN A 415 -0.35 21.74 10.44
C ASN A 415 -1.23 20.52 10.76
N GLY A 416 -0.75 19.61 11.59
CA GLY A 416 -1.56 18.49 12.04
C GLY A 416 -0.85 17.62 13.04
N PHE A 417 -1.62 16.86 13.80
CA PHE A 417 -1.13 15.84 14.71
C PHE A 417 -1.91 14.54 14.53
N THR A 418 -1.21 13.41 14.45
CA THR A 418 -1.79 12.08 14.36
C THR A 418 -1.47 11.29 15.62
N LEU A 419 -2.51 10.84 16.33
CA LEU A 419 -2.35 10.03 17.54
C LEU A 419 -2.17 8.54 17.23
N LEU A 420 -1.09 7.95 17.73
CA LEU A 420 -0.84 6.51 17.73
C LEU A 420 -1.34 5.89 19.05
N ARG A 421 -2.35 5.02 19.05
CA ARG A 421 -3.27 4.63 17.95
C ARG A 421 -4.71 4.61 18.48
N LEU A 422 -5.68 4.22 17.64
CA LEU A 422 -7.11 4.16 17.97
C LEU A 422 -7.41 3.60 19.38
N ALA A 423 -6.83 2.44 19.71
CA ALA A 423 -7.04 1.77 21.00
C ALA A 423 -6.56 2.59 22.22
N ASN A 424 -5.70 3.59 22.02
CA ASN A 424 -5.27 4.49 23.09
C ASN A 424 -6.41 5.41 23.55
N VAL A 425 -7.38 5.73 22.69
CA VAL A 425 -8.46 6.69 22.95
C VAL A 425 -9.87 6.12 22.86
N VAL A 426 -10.07 5.00 22.17
CA VAL A 426 -11.38 4.35 22.07
C VAL A 426 -11.24 2.83 22.23
N ASN A 427 -12.03 2.25 23.13
CA ASN A 427 -12.12 0.80 23.35
C ASN A 427 -12.82 0.10 22.17
N GLN A 428 -12.73 -1.23 22.10
CA GLN A 428 -13.31 -2.01 21.01
C GLN A 428 -14.85 -1.89 20.92
N ASP A 429 -15.54 -1.69 22.04
CA ASP A 429 -17.00 -1.49 22.08
C ASP A 429 -17.45 -0.08 21.63
N GLY A 430 -16.49 0.79 21.27
CA GLY A 430 -16.74 2.19 20.88
C GLY A 430 -16.75 3.17 22.06
N SER A 431 -16.60 2.71 23.31
CA SER A 431 -16.53 3.60 24.48
C SER A 431 -15.20 4.36 24.54
N PRO A 432 -15.17 5.60 25.04
CA PRO A 432 -13.93 6.36 25.19
C PRO A 432 -13.04 5.76 26.28
N THR A 433 -11.72 5.75 26.07
CA THR A 433 -10.76 5.46 27.16
C THR A 433 -10.60 6.68 28.06
N GLY A 434 -9.86 6.52 29.18
CA GLY A 434 -9.48 7.65 30.04
C GLY A 434 -8.63 8.73 29.34
N ASN A 435 -8.01 8.41 28.21
CA ASN A 435 -7.13 9.34 27.49
C ASN A 435 -7.87 10.27 26.52
N LEU A 436 -9.08 9.90 26.04
CA LEU A 436 -9.77 10.68 25.00
C LEU A 436 -10.08 12.11 25.45
N ALA A 437 -10.44 12.31 26.71
CA ALA A 437 -10.72 13.64 27.26
C ALA A 437 -9.47 14.54 27.21
N GLY A 438 -8.30 14.00 27.57
CA GLY A 438 -7.02 14.72 27.48
C GLY A 438 -6.63 15.01 26.04
N PHE A 439 -6.78 14.05 25.14
CA PHE A 439 -6.50 14.25 23.72
C PHE A 439 -7.39 15.35 23.12
N LYS A 440 -8.68 15.35 23.47
CA LYS A 440 -9.61 16.39 23.04
C LYS A 440 -9.21 17.77 23.55
N GLN A 441 -8.94 17.86 24.85
CA GLN A 441 -8.61 19.12 25.51
C GLN A 441 -7.35 19.77 24.92
N TYR A 442 -6.28 18.99 24.76
CA TYR A 442 -4.93 19.50 24.49
C TYR A 442 -4.52 19.42 23.01
N VAL A 443 -5.28 18.72 22.17
CA VAL A 443 -4.94 18.57 20.75
C VAL A 443 -6.14 18.89 19.87
N ILE A 444 -7.26 18.17 20.00
CA ILE A 444 -8.39 18.33 19.07
C ILE A 444 -8.97 19.75 19.11
N ASN A 445 -9.07 20.36 20.29
CA ASN A 445 -9.64 21.70 20.44
C ASN A 445 -8.81 22.83 19.78
N HIS A 446 -7.58 22.54 19.33
CA HIS A 446 -6.78 23.48 18.54
C HIS A 446 -7.10 23.41 17.04
N ALA A 447 -7.90 22.45 16.59
CA ALA A 447 -8.27 22.33 15.18
C ALA A 447 -9.07 23.55 14.72
N GLY A 448 -8.57 24.21 13.68
CA GLY A 448 -9.24 25.33 13.02
C GLY A 448 -10.30 24.87 12.01
N PRO A 449 -11.21 25.75 11.59
CA PRO A 449 -12.04 25.49 10.40
C PRO A 449 -11.12 25.36 9.17
N ILE A 450 -11.33 24.32 8.37
CA ILE A 450 -10.51 24.07 7.17
C ILE A 450 -10.98 24.95 6.03
N VAL A 451 -10.04 25.58 5.34
CA VAL A 451 -10.24 26.10 3.98
C VAL A 451 -9.18 25.45 3.08
N GLN A 452 -9.51 24.30 2.48
CA GLN A 452 -8.74 23.73 1.37
C GLN A 452 -9.45 24.04 0.04
N PRO A 453 -8.73 24.12 -1.09
CA PRO A 453 -9.35 24.25 -2.41
C PRO A 453 -10.25 23.04 -2.69
N GLY A 454 -11.56 23.28 -2.82
CA GLY A 454 -12.56 22.23 -3.02
C GLY A 454 -13.32 21.78 -1.76
N ASP A 455 -12.98 22.28 -0.57
CA ASP A 455 -13.75 21.97 0.65
C ASP A 455 -14.81 23.04 0.98
N ASN A 456 -14.67 24.28 0.48
CA ASN A 456 -15.57 25.38 0.81
C ASN A 456 -16.60 25.60 -0.30
N GLN A 457 -17.64 24.78 -0.31
CA GLN A 457 -18.68 24.74 -1.35
C GLN A 457 -20.06 25.07 -0.79
N VAL A 458 -20.86 25.73 -1.62
CA VAL A 458 -22.29 25.90 -1.40
C VAL A 458 -23.05 25.08 -2.43
N THR A 459 -23.79 24.08 -1.98
CA THR A 459 -24.74 23.33 -2.82
C THR A 459 -26.15 23.83 -2.58
N ILE A 460 -26.85 24.27 -3.63
CA ILE A 460 -28.21 24.80 -3.56
C ILE A 460 -29.14 23.91 -4.37
N TYR A 461 -30.14 23.34 -3.70
CA TYR A 461 -31.32 22.74 -4.31
C TYR A 461 -32.40 23.80 -4.44
N TYR A 462 -32.60 24.32 -5.64
CA TYR A 462 -33.64 25.28 -5.97
C TYR A 462 -34.95 24.53 -6.27
N LYS A 463 -36.00 24.71 -5.45
CA LYS A 463 -37.35 24.19 -5.79
C LYS A 463 -37.85 24.95 -7.01
N LYS A 464 -38.24 24.24 -8.07
CA LYS A 464 -38.60 24.84 -9.36
C LYS A 464 -39.76 25.83 -9.24
N GLY A 465 -39.45 27.12 -9.09
CA GLY A 465 -40.37 28.25 -9.29
C GLY A 465 -40.38 28.77 -10.74
N TYR A 466 -39.25 28.60 -11.45
CA TYR A 466 -39.12 28.82 -12.89
C TYR A 466 -38.91 27.49 -13.62
N ALA A 467 -39.36 27.40 -14.88
CA ALA A 467 -39.12 26.23 -15.72
C ALA A 467 -37.62 26.02 -16.04
N SER A 468 -36.84 27.10 -16.06
CA SER A 468 -35.39 27.08 -16.24
C SER A 468 -34.74 28.18 -15.39
N PRO A 469 -34.44 27.90 -14.10
CA PRO A 469 -33.89 28.90 -13.20
C PRO A 469 -32.42 29.17 -13.48
N PHE A 470 -31.99 30.43 -13.30
CA PHE A 470 -30.62 30.90 -13.36
C PHE A 470 -30.20 31.44 -12.00
N ILE A 471 -28.90 31.31 -11.69
CA ILE A 471 -28.25 31.85 -10.50
C ILE A 471 -27.21 32.89 -10.91
N HIS A 472 -27.33 34.09 -10.37
CA HIS A 472 -26.32 35.14 -10.48
C HIS A 472 -25.73 35.34 -9.08
N TYR A 473 -24.42 35.17 -8.95
CA TYR A 473 -23.77 35.08 -7.64
C TYR A 473 -22.40 35.75 -7.60
N ARG A 474 -21.89 35.95 -6.37
CA ARG A 474 -20.47 36.11 -6.05
C ARG A 474 -20.14 35.49 -4.69
N PRO A 475 -18.94 34.94 -4.46
CA PRO A 475 -18.40 34.81 -3.12
C PRO A 475 -18.31 36.20 -2.47
N THR A 476 -18.59 36.32 -1.16
CA THR A 476 -18.57 37.62 -0.48
C THR A 476 -17.24 38.35 -0.69
N GLY A 477 -17.30 39.61 -1.15
CA GLY A 477 -16.11 40.42 -1.50
C GLY A 477 -15.51 40.14 -2.89
N GLY A 478 -16.05 39.17 -3.63
CA GLY A 478 -15.66 38.83 -4.99
C GLY A 478 -16.40 39.61 -6.09
N ILE A 479 -16.22 39.16 -7.34
CA ILE A 479 -16.86 39.74 -8.52
C ILE A 479 -18.13 38.95 -8.84
N TRP A 480 -19.21 39.65 -9.19
CA TRP A 480 -20.44 39.01 -9.68
C TRP A 480 -20.21 38.33 -11.02
N THR A 481 -20.80 37.14 -11.18
CA THR A 481 -21.01 36.52 -12.50
C THR A 481 -21.65 37.52 -13.50
N THR A 482 -21.48 37.37 -14.81
CA THR A 482 -22.17 38.26 -15.77
C THR A 482 -23.66 37.93 -15.81
N ALA A 483 -24.56 38.93 -15.74
CA ALA A 483 -26.00 38.72 -15.83
C ALA A 483 -26.41 38.10 -17.19
N PRO A 484 -27.35 37.14 -17.23
CA PRO A 484 -28.25 36.69 -16.16
C PRO A 484 -27.65 35.65 -15.18
N GLY A 485 -26.35 35.37 -15.24
CA GLY A 485 -25.69 34.35 -14.43
C GLY A 485 -25.72 32.98 -15.11
N GLN A 486 -25.58 31.91 -14.33
CA GLN A 486 -25.47 30.54 -14.81
C GLN A 486 -26.82 29.80 -14.70
N PRO A 487 -27.20 28.97 -15.68
CA PRO A 487 -28.38 28.11 -15.55
C PRO A 487 -28.18 27.06 -14.43
N ILE A 488 -29.24 26.75 -13.68
CA ILE A 488 -29.23 25.70 -12.65
C ILE A 488 -29.81 24.41 -13.25
N PRO A 489 -28.99 23.35 -13.46
CA PRO A 489 -29.46 22.07 -14.00
C PRO A 489 -30.52 21.40 -13.13
N ASN A 490 -31.27 20.45 -13.72
CA ASN A 490 -32.18 19.59 -12.96
C ASN A 490 -31.41 18.79 -11.89
N SER A 491 -31.99 18.61 -10.71
CA SER A 491 -31.42 17.75 -9.68
C SER A 491 -31.92 16.31 -9.80
N GLU A 492 -31.29 15.44 -9.03
CA GLU A 492 -31.71 14.07 -8.75
C GLU A 492 -33.03 13.99 -7.95
N ILE A 493 -33.51 15.09 -7.36
CA ILE A 493 -34.77 15.15 -6.60
C ILE A 493 -35.85 15.79 -7.47
N ALA A 494 -36.92 15.02 -7.76
CA ALA A 494 -38.03 15.49 -8.56
C ALA A 494 -38.61 16.82 -8.03
N GLY A 495 -38.79 17.80 -8.92
CA GLY A 495 -39.27 19.14 -8.56
C GLY A 495 -38.19 20.14 -8.16
N TYR A 496 -36.91 19.74 -8.14
CA TYR A 496 -35.78 20.60 -7.80
C TYR A 496 -34.77 20.71 -8.96
N SER A 497 -34.03 21.82 -8.96
CA SER A 497 -32.79 22.05 -9.72
C SER A 497 -31.62 22.11 -8.72
N LYS A 498 -30.41 21.73 -9.11
CA LYS A 498 -29.24 21.69 -8.21
C LYS A 498 -28.03 22.35 -8.86
N ILE A 499 -27.32 23.15 -8.08
CA ILE A 499 -26.01 23.69 -8.44
C ILE A 499 -25.09 23.70 -7.22
N THR A 500 -23.81 23.47 -7.47
CA THR A 500 -22.75 23.52 -6.46
C THR A 500 -21.71 24.54 -6.90
N ILE A 501 -21.37 25.46 -6.00
CA ILE A 501 -20.48 26.59 -6.26
C ILE A 501 -19.35 26.59 -5.23
N GLU A 502 -18.12 26.61 -5.73
CA GLU A 502 -16.91 26.83 -4.94
C GLU A 502 -16.83 28.29 -4.50
N ILE A 503 -16.68 28.54 -3.19
CA ILE A 503 -16.54 29.90 -2.65
C ILE A 503 -15.12 30.22 -2.17
N GLY A 504 -14.17 29.30 -2.33
CA GLY A 504 -12.76 29.51 -2.01
C GLY A 504 -12.56 29.87 -0.54
N SER A 505 -11.89 30.98 -0.24
CA SER A 505 -11.70 31.46 1.14
C SER A 505 -12.85 32.33 1.67
N ALA A 506 -13.91 32.53 0.90
CA ALA A 506 -15.07 33.30 1.37
C ALA A 506 -15.88 32.48 2.37
N ILE A 507 -16.50 33.16 3.34
CA ILE A 507 -17.35 32.52 4.36
C ILE A 507 -18.82 32.39 3.92
N GLN A 508 -19.20 33.08 2.84
CA GLN A 508 -20.56 33.15 2.31
C GLN A 508 -20.58 33.33 0.79
N LEU A 509 -21.68 32.90 0.19
CA LEU A 509 -22.10 33.17 -1.17
C LEU A 509 -23.26 34.17 -1.18
N GLU A 510 -23.12 35.26 -1.92
CA GLU A 510 -24.19 36.20 -2.23
C GLU A 510 -24.86 35.81 -3.55
N VAL A 511 -26.19 35.70 -3.54
CA VAL A 511 -26.96 35.11 -4.64
C VAL A 511 -28.23 35.90 -4.96
N VAL A 512 -28.58 36.00 -6.24
CA VAL A 512 -29.94 36.30 -6.72
C VAL A 512 -30.34 35.30 -7.80
N PHE A 513 -31.62 34.94 -7.85
CA PHE A 513 -32.15 33.97 -8.83
C PHE A 513 -32.94 34.70 -9.93
N ASN A 514 -33.03 34.13 -11.13
CA ASN A 514 -33.84 34.70 -12.21
C ASN A 514 -34.28 33.63 -13.22
N ASN A 515 -35.09 34.03 -14.21
CA ASN A 515 -35.62 33.15 -15.27
C ASN A 515 -34.80 33.17 -16.58
N GLY A 516 -33.63 33.80 -16.61
CA GLY A 516 -32.81 34.00 -17.81
C GLY A 516 -33.30 35.11 -18.75
N SER A 517 -34.46 35.72 -18.49
CA SER A 517 -35.10 36.71 -19.37
C SER A 517 -35.54 37.99 -18.63
N GLY A 518 -34.85 38.35 -17.54
CA GLY A 518 -35.00 39.65 -16.86
C GLY A 518 -36.00 39.71 -15.71
N THR A 519 -36.60 38.58 -15.29
CA THR A 519 -37.38 38.51 -14.05
C THR A 519 -36.52 37.99 -12.91
N TRP A 520 -36.35 38.78 -11.86
CA TRP A 520 -35.43 38.51 -10.75
C TRP A 520 -36.19 38.16 -9.47
N ASP A 521 -35.71 37.15 -8.77
CA ASP A 521 -36.09 36.77 -7.42
C ASP A 521 -34.95 37.20 -6.47
N SER A 522 -35.27 38.16 -5.61
CA SER A 522 -34.37 38.75 -4.61
C SER A 522 -35.10 38.83 -3.27
N ASN A 523 -34.35 38.84 -2.18
CA ASN A 523 -34.86 38.96 -0.82
C ASN A 523 -35.31 40.41 -0.53
N ASN A 524 -36.45 40.85 -1.09
CA ASN A 524 -36.92 42.24 -1.00
C ASN A 524 -35.87 43.28 -1.44
N MET A 525 -35.30 43.13 -2.64
CA MET A 525 -34.19 43.92 -3.19
C MET A 525 -32.83 43.71 -2.49
N GLN A 526 -32.70 42.67 -1.68
CA GLN A 526 -31.41 42.22 -1.12
C GLN A 526 -30.98 40.88 -1.70
N ASN A 527 -29.68 40.56 -1.57
CA ASN A 527 -29.12 39.28 -1.98
C ASN A 527 -29.47 38.19 -0.96
N TYR A 528 -29.66 36.96 -1.44
CA TYR A 528 -29.67 35.77 -0.58
C TYR A 528 -28.23 35.45 -0.15
N LEU A 529 -28.06 35.03 1.10
CA LEU A 529 -26.77 34.66 1.67
C LEU A 529 -26.77 33.18 2.01
N PHE A 530 -25.78 32.45 1.50
CA PHE A 530 -25.57 31.05 1.83
C PHE A 530 -24.18 30.88 2.46
N ASN A 531 -24.11 30.28 3.65
CA ASN A 531 -22.83 29.83 4.20
C ASN A 531 -22.37 28.57 3.45
N GLU A 532 -21.18 28.05 3.80
CA GLU A 532 -20.76 26.72 3.38
C GLU A 532 -21.80 25.65 3.73
N GLY A 533 -21.99 24.68 2.83
CA GLY A 533 -22.83 23.51 3.06
C GLY A 533 -23.89 23.28 1.98
N VAL A 534 -24.87 22.45 2.31
CA VAL A 534 -25.97 22.08 1.42
C VAL A 534 -27.23 22.79 1.89
N PHE A 535 -27.99 23.38 0.96
CA PHE A 535 -29.21 24.12 1.25
C PHE A 535 -30.31 23.81 0.27
N THR A 536 -31.54 23.95 0.73
CA THR A 536 -32.74 23.99 -0.09
C THR A 536 -33.26 25.41 -0.14
N PHE A 537 -33.46 25.93 -1.35
CA PHE A 537 -34.06 27.24 -1.60
C PHE A 537 -35.46 27.08 -2.17
N MET A 538 -36.44 27.69 -1.50
CA MET A 538 -37.84 27.70 -1.88
C MET A 538 -38.21 29.11 -2.37
N PRO A 539 -38.38 29.34 -3.69
CA PRO A 539 -38.75 30.65 -4.20
C PRO A 539 -40.15 31.03 -3.73
N SER A 540 -40.40 32.32 -3.52
CA SER A 540 -41.74 32.83 -3.23
C SER A 540 -42.40 33.39 -4.49
N THR A 541 -43.72 33.56 -4.47
CA THR A 541 -44.45 34.32 -5.49
C THR A 541 -44.42 35.83 -5.17
N ASN A 542 -44.41 36.68 -6.21
CA ASN A 542 -44.62 38.14 -6.13
C ASN A 542 -43.60 38.95 -5.30
N GLY A 543 -42.30 38.70 -5.47
CA GLY A 543 -41.24 39.59 -4.95
C GLY A 543 -41.08 39.59 -3.43
N THR A 544 -41.62 38.59 -2.75
CA THR A 544 -41.36 38.34 -1.32
C THR A 544 -40.10 37.47 -1.17
N ALA A 545 -39.50 37.47 0.01
CA ALA A 545 -38.30 36.68 0.27
C ALA A 545 -38.57 35.16 0.15
N GLY A 546 -37.76 34.47 -0.64
CA GLY A 546 -37.68 33.00 -0.64
C GLY A 546 -37.12 32.45 0.68
N VAL A 547 -37.41 31.18 0.95
CA VAL A 547 -37.00 30.51 2.20
C VAL A 547 -35.76 29.66 1.94
N ILE A 548 -34.71 29.86 2.77
CA ILE A 548 -33.50 29.02 2.80
C ILE A 548 -33.61 28.04 3.95
N THR A 549 -33.38 26.75 3.69
CA THR A 549 -33.33 25.69 4.71
C THR A 549 -32.02 24.92 4.56
N ALA A 550 -31.33 24.65 5.67
CA ALA A 550 -30.11 23.84 5.65
C ALA A 550 -30.44 22.36 5.32
N GLY A 551 -29.58 21.71 4.54
CA GLY A 551 -29.72 20.35 4.04
C GLY A 551 -30.28 20.26 2.62
N ALA A 552 -30.04 19.11 1.98
CA ALA A 552 -30.74 18.74 0.75
C ALA A 552 -32.25 18.57 1.05
N PRO A 553 -33.14 18.72 0.04
CA PRO A 553 -34.55 18.48 0.20
C PRO A 553 -34.76 17.07 0.76
N GLN A 554 -35.26 16.98 1.99
CA GLN A 554 -35.71 15.70 2.54
C GLN A 554 -36.86 15.25 1.65
N GLY A 555 -36.80 14.02 1.14
CA GLY A 555 -37.78 13.46 0.20
C GLY A 555 -39.16 13.24 0.80
N ILE A 556 -39.84 14.30 1.24
CA ILE A 556 -41.25 14.28 1.63
C ILE A 556 -41.93 15.53 1.07
N ASP A 557 -42.66 15.34 -0.03
CA ASP A 557 -43.84 16.14 -0.33
C ASP A 557 -44.92 15.75 0.70
N THR A 558 -45.19 16.60 1.70
CA THR A 558 -46.29 16.40 2.67
C THR A 558 -47.63 16.95 2.18
N THR A 559 -47.78 17.19 0.87
CA THR A 559 -49.08 17.44 0.25
C THR A 559 -49.44 16.45 -0.87
N ALA A 560 -48.57 15.49 -1.15
CA ALA A 560 -48.95 14.24 -1.82
C ALA A 560 -49.18 13.14 -0.76
N PRO A 561 -50.12 12.21 -0.97
CA PRO A 561 -50.48 11.23 0.04
C PRO A 561 -49.27 10.32 0.33
N SER A 562 -49.11 9.90 1.58
CA SER A 562 -48.08 8.96 2.06
C SER A 562 -47.81 7.87 1.03
N THR A 563 -46.63 7.87 0.40
CA THR A 563 -46.32 6.79 -0.56
C THR A 563 -45.88 5.57 0.21
N ASN A 564 -46.72 4.54 0.14
CA ASN A 564 -46.48 3.23 0.65
C ASN A 564 -45.30 2.57 -0.07
N THR A 565 -44.51 1.79 0.67
CA THR A 565 -43.39 1.02 0.12
C THR A 565 -43.50 -0.45 0.52
N VAL A 566 -42.95 -1.32 -0.31
CA VAL A 566 -42.79 -2.75 -0.06
C VAL A 566 -41.32 -3.10 -0.26
N THR A 567 -40.70 -3.69 0.76
CA THR A 567 -39.34 -4.24 0.66
C THR A 567 -39.43 -5.76 0.65
N VAL A 568 -38.87 -6.39 -0.38
CA VAL A 568 -38.86 -7.85 -0.54
C VAL A 568 -37.42 -8.37 -0.44
N TYR A 569 -37.19 -9.25 0.53
CA TYR A 569 -36.03 -10.13 0.60
C TYR A 569 -36.37 -11.46 -0.08
N TYR A 570 -35.71 -11.79 -1.17
CA TYR A 570 -35.87 -13.05 -1.90
C TYR A 570 -34.78 -14.03 -1.47
N LYS A 571 -35.14 -15.16 -0.84
CA LYS A 571 -34.20 -16.25 -0.54
C LYS A 571 -33.77 -16.88 -1.87
N LYS A 572 -32.49 -16.83 -2.21
CA LYS A 572 -31.99 -17.18 -3.54
C LYS A 572 -32.29 -18.64 -3.92
N GLY A 573 -33.32 -18.83 -4.75
CA GLY A 573 -33.52 -20.03 -5.58
C GLY A 573 -32.96 -19.89 -7.01
N PHE A 574 -32.64 -18.66 -7.44
CA PHE A 574 -32.02 -18.35 -8.73
C PHE A 574 -30.71 -17.58 -8.50
N ALA A 575 -29.75 -17.72 -9.42
CA ALA A 575 -28.48 -16.98 -9.37
C ALA A 575 -28.69 -15.45 -9.41
N THR A 576 -29.66 -14.99 -10.21
CA THR A 576 -30.14 -13.60 -10.24
C THR A 576 -31.66 -13.59 -10.37
N PRO A 577 -32.41 -13.39 -9.28
CA PRO A 577 -33.86 -13.34 -9.34
C PRO A 577 -34.33 -11.98 -9.88
N TYR A 578 -35.37 -12.00 -10.70
CA TYR A 578 -36.09 -10.83 -11.18
C TYR A 578 -37.48 -10.81 -10.55
N ILE A 579 -37.94 -9.63 -10.14
CA ILE A 579 -39.30 -9.41 -9.67
C ILE A 579 -40.08 -8.62 -10.73
N HIS A 580 -41.12 -9.26 -11.28
CA HIS A 580 -42.08 -8.64 -12.18
C HIS A 580 -43.31 -8.27 -11.34
N TYR A 581 -43.69 -7.00 -11.32
CA TYR A 581 -44.66 -6.50 -10.33
C TYR A 581 -45.54 -5.38 -10.86
N ARG A 582 -46.64 -5.12 -10.15
CA ARG A 582 -47.43 -3.88 -10.21
C ARG A 582 -47.93 -3.50 -8.81
N PRO A 583 -48.07 -2.21 -8.48
CA PRO A 583 -49.01 -1.79 -7.45
C PRO A 583 -50.41 -2.32 -7.80
N VAL A 584 -51.20 -2.76 -6.82
CA VAL A 584 -52.58 -3.24 -7.10
C VAL A 584 -53.37 -2.14 -7.83
N GLY A 585 -53.96 -2.48 -8.98
CA GLY A 585 -54.66 -1.52 -9.85
C GLY A 585 -53.76 -0.67 -10.77
N GLY A 586 -52.43 -0.83 -10.68
CA GLY A 586 -51.45 -0.17 -11.54
C GLY A 586 -51.01 -1.00 -12.76
N THR A 587 -49.98 -0.52 -13.45
CA THR A 587 -49.39 -1.21 -14.61
C THR A 587 -48.25 -2.13 -14.20
N TRP A 588 -48.14 -3.28 -14.87
CA TRP A 588 -47.02 -4.20 -14.72
C TRP A 588 -45.71 -3.61 -15.25
N THR A 589 -44.60 -3.97 -14.60
CA THR A 589 -43.25 -3.75 -15.16
C THR A 589 -43.10 -4.50 -16.49
N THR A 590 -42.15 -4.12 -17.36
CA THR A 590 -41.89 -4.90 -18.58
C THR A 590 -41.16 -6.20 -18.24
N VAL A 591 -41.53 -7.33 -18.85
CA VAL A 591 -40.85 -8.63 -18.68
C VAL A 591 -39.37 -8.52 -19.10
N PRO A 592 -38.40 -9.05 -18.34
CA PRO A 592 -38.53 -9.97 -17.19
C PRO A 592 -38.83 -9.31 -15.83
N GLY A 593 -39.06 -8.01 -15.77
CA GLY A 593 -39.21 -7.26 -14.52
C GLY A 593 -37.88 -6.67 -14.05
N THR A 594 -37.79 -6.34 -12.78
CA THR A 594 -36.62 -5.68 -12.19
C THR A 594 -35.69 -6.72 -11.58
N ALA A 595 -34.41 -6.71 -11.98
CA ALA A 595 -33.39 -7.54 -11.35
C ALA A 595 -33.26 -7.18 -9.86
N MET A 596 -33.27 -8.18 -8.98
CA MET A 596 -33.06 -7.97 -7.56
C MET A 596 -31.57 -8.12 -7.25
N PRO A 597 -30.87 -7.05 -6.81
CA PRO A 597 -29.47 -7.14 -6.40
C PRO A 597 -29.32 -8.00 -5.14
N ASN A 598 -28.08 -8.44 -4.87
CA ASN A 598 -27.76 -9.14 -3.62
C ASN A 598 -28.16 -8.29 -2.41
N ALA A 599 -28.76 -8.92 -1.42
CA ALA A 599 -29.05 -8.29 -0.13
C ALA A 599 -27.80 -8.22 0.74
N GLU A 600 -27.87 -7.41 1.79
CA GLU A 600 -26.92 -7.37 2.90
C GLU A 600 -26.88 -8.68 3.71
N ILE A 601 -27.91 -9.53 3.59
CA ILE A 601 -27.97 -10.86 4.20
C ILE A 601 -27.57 -11.89 3.15
N SER A 602 -26.52 -12.64 3.43
CA SER A 602 -26.05 -13.68 2.51
C SER A 602 -27.14 -14.72 2.25
N GLY A 603 -27.21 -15.21 1.01
CA GLY A 603 -28.29 -16.09 0.54
C GLY A 603 -29.58 -15.37 0.12
N TYR A 604 -29.66 -14.03 0.24
CA TYR A 604 -30.84 -13.26 -0.19
C TYR A 604 -30.51 -12.24 -1.29
N ALA A 605 -31.54 -11.90 -2.08
CA ALA A 605 -31.60 -10.72 -2.94
C ALA A 605 -32.62 -9.73 -2.38
N LYS A 606 -32.49 -8.43 -2.62
CA LYS A 606 -33.36 -7.40 -2.03
C LYS A 606 -33.80 -6.36 -3.04
N LEU A 607 -35.07 -5.98 -2.99
CA LEU A 607 -35.57 -4.80 -3.70
C LEU A 607 -36.62 -4.06 -2.86
N THR A 608 -36.50 -2.73 -2.79
CA THR A 608 -37.52 -1.85 -2.20
C THR A 608 -38.27 -1.15 -3.32
N ILE A 609 -39.60 -1.29 -3.32
CA ILE A 609 -40.49 -0.79 -4.36
C ILE A 609 -41.42 0.25 -3.75
N ASN A 610 -41.46 1.45 -4.34
CA ASN A 610 -42.47 2.46 -4.05
C ASN A 610 -43.76 2.11 -4.80
N ILE A 611 -44.87 1.95 -4.07
CA ILE A 611 -46.17 1.59 -4.64
C ILE A 611 -47.18 2.76 -4.62
N GLY A 612 -46.70 3.99 -4.40
CA GLY A 612 -47.56 5.18 -4.37
C GLY A 612 -48.58 5.08 -3.25
N THR A 613 -49.84 5.38 -3.53
CA THR A 613 -50.94 5.26 -2.54
C THR A 613 -51.50 3.84 -2.40
N ALA A 614 -51.08 2.90 -3.25
CA ALA A 614 -51.55 1.52 -3.17
C ALA A 614 -51.13 0.89 -1.83
N THR A 615 -51.96 0.05 -1.26
CA THR A 615 -51.67 -0.63 0.02
C THR A 615 -51.05 -2.01 -0.17
N GLN A 616 -51.00 -2.50 -1.41
CA GLN A 616 -50.46 -3.81 -1.79
C GLN A 616 -49.74 -3.78 -3.14
N LEU A 617 -48.76 -4.68 -3.27
CA LEU A 617 -48.01 -5.01 -4.47
C LEU A 617 -48.40 -6.43 -4.94
N GLU A 618 -48.69 -6.58 -6.23
CA GLU A 618 -48.75 -7.89 -6.90
C GLU A 618 -47.40 -8.16 -7.56
N ALA A 619 -46.82 -9.35 -7.35
CA ALA A 619 -45.57 -9.72 -7.99
C ALA A 619 -45.46 -11.22 -8.30
N CYS A 620 -44.59 -11.54 -9.26
CA CYS A 620 -44.08 -12.89 -9.50
C CYS A 620 -42.57 -12.80 -9.76
N PHE A 621 -41.88 -13.94 -9.63
CA PHE A 621 -40.42 -14.00 -9.74
C PHE A 621 -40.00 -14.83 -10.94
N ASN A 622 -38.82 -14.55 -11.50
CA ASN A 622 -38.23 -15.34 -12.57
C ASN A 622 -36.69 -15.26 -12.57
N ASN A 623 -36.06 -16.07 -13.43
CA ASN A 623 -34.61 -16.15 -13.57
C ASN A 623 -34.04 -15.28 -14.71
N GLY A 624 -34.82 -14.34 -15.26
CA GLY A 624 -34.44 -13.51 -16.41
C GLY A 624 -34.42 -14.22 -17.77
N SER A 625 -34.65 -15.54 -17.81
CA SER A 625 -34.55 -16.38 -19.02
C SER A 625 -35.79 -17.25 -19.26
N GLY A 626 -36.93 -16.89 -18.67
CA GLY A 626 -38.23 -17.49 -18.97
C GLY A 626 -38.71 -18.59 -18.01
N THR A 627 -37.94 -18.92 -16.97
CA THR A 627 -38.42 -19.78 -15.87
C THR A 627 -39.10 -18.91 -14.82
N TRP A 628 -40.39 -19.16 -14.60
CA TRP A 628 -41.22 -18.37 -13.69
C TRP A 628 -41.53 -19.14 -12.41
N ASP A 629 -41.48 -18.41 -11.30
CA ASP A 629 -42.03 -18.80 -10.02
C ASP A 629 -43.29 -17.95 -9.78
N SER A 630 -44.44 -18.60 -9.96
CA SER A 630 -45.76 -18.05 -9.71
C SER A 630 -46.49 -18.96 -8.72
N ASN A 631 -47.38 -18.38 -7.92
CA ASN A 631 -48.21 -19.11 -6.97
C ASN A 631 -49.27 -19.95 -7.71
N GLN A 632 -48.87 -21.05 -8.37
CA GLN A 632 -49.74 -21.91 -9.18
C GLN A 632 -50.54 -21.11 -10.23
N SER A 633 -49.85 -20.28 -11.02
CA SER A 633 -50.46 -19.32 -11.98
C SER A 633 -51.19 -18.13 -11.35
N GLN A 634 -50.99 -17.87 -10.06
CA GLN A 634 -51.40 -16.64 -9.38
C GLN A 634 -50.20 -15.78 -8.97
N ASN A 635 -50.44 -14.49 -8.71
CA ASN A 635 -49.44 -13.54 -8.24
C ASN A 635 -49.29 -13.60 -6.71
N TYR A 636 -48.09 -13.32 -6.21
CA TYR A 636 -47.84 -13.08 -4.79
C TYR A 636 -48.31 -11.66 -4.42
N LEU A 637 -48.92 -11.51 -3.24
CA LEU A 637 -49.40 -10.24 -2.71
C LEU A 637 -48.56 -9.83 -1.51
N PHE A 638 -48.06 -8.60 -1.54
CA PHE A 638 -47.30 -8.00 -0.45
C PHE A 638 -47.99 -6.72 0.00
N SER A 639 -48.43 -6.63 1.26
CA SER A 639 -48.87 -5.33 1.79
C SER A 639 -47.66 -4.43 2.07
N THR A 640 -47.91 -3.19 2.44
CA THR A 640 -46.84 -2.26 2.87
C THR A 640 -45.96 -2.88 3.97
N GLY A 641 -44.65 -2.61 3.92
CA GLY A 641 -43.69 -3.10 4.90
C GLY A 641 -42.61 -4.03 4.32
N ILE A 642 -42.01 -4.83 5.21
CA ILE A 642 -40.87 -5.70 4.90
C ILE A 642 -41.35 -7.15 4.85
N TRP A 643 -40.95 -7.84 3.79
CA TRP A 643 -41.36 -9.22 3.50
C TRP A 643 -40.17 -10.06 3.11
N THR A 644 -40.23 -11.33 3.51
CA THR A 644 -39.31 -12.37 3.03
C THR A 644 -40.07 -13.33 2.14
N TYR A 645 -39.56 -13.55 0.93
CA TYR A 645 -40.02 -14.57 0.00
C TYR A 645 -39.06 -15.77 0.02
N THR A 646 -39.59 -16.96 0.26
CA THR A 646 -38.86 -18.22 0.22
C THR A 646 -39.40 -19.10 -0.90
N PRO A 647 -38.62 -19.39 -1.96
CA PRO A 647 -39.04 -20.27 -3.05
C PRO A 647 -39.40 -21.67 -2.53
N GLY A 648 -40.43 -22.30 -3.12
CA GLY A 648 -40.79 -23.68 -2.79
C GLY A 648 -39.86 -24.69 -3.44
N ALA A 649 -39.65 -25.83 -2.80
CA ALA A 649 -38.87 -26.94 -3.38
C ALA A 649 -39.63 -27.63 -4.51
N SER A 650 -38.94 -28.02 -5.59
CA SER A 650 -39.47 -28.85 -6.69
C SER A 650 -40.75 -28.32 -7.34
N GLY A 651 -40.88 -27.01 -7.51
CA GLY A 651 -42.03 -26.38 -8.14
C GLY A 651 -43.25 -26.20 -7.20
N ALA A 652 -43.09 -26.44 -5.91
CA ALA A 652 -44.08 -26.04 -4.91
C ALA A 652 -44.20 -24.51 -4.80
N THR A 653 -45.37 -24.03 -4.38
CA THR A 653 -45.63 -22.61 -4.10
C THR A 653 -44.62 -22.03 -3.10
N GLY A 654 -44.08 -20.84 -3.38
CA GLY A 654 -43.22 -20.12 -2.44
C GLY A 654 -43.98 -19.53 -1.25
N MET A 655 -43.28 -19.37 -0.13
CA MET A 655 -43.83 -18.84 1.12
C MET A 655 -43.47 -17.35 1.28
N ILE A 656 -44.45 -16.52 1.62
CA ILE A 656 -44.24 -15.12 2.03
C ILE A 656 -44.39 -14.98 3.55
N THR A 657 -43.44 -14.30 4.19
CA THR A 657 -43.45 -14.06 5.64
C THR A 657 -43.28 -12.57 5.92
N ALA A 658 -44.21 -11.99 6.69
CA ALA A 658 -44.13 -10.62 7.19
C ALA A 658 -43.16 -10.56 8.37
N GLY A 659 -42.30 -9.54 8.44
CA GLY A 659 -41.46 -9.37 9.62
C GLY A 659 -40.18 -8.58 9.39
N PRO A 660 -39.34 -8.42 10.44
CA PRO A 660 -38.05 -7.75 10.32
C PRO A 660 -37.13 -8.50 9.35
N THR A 661 -36.01 -7.85 8.99
CA THR A 661 -34.97 -8.40 8.11
C THR A 661 -34.66 -9.88 8.43
N PRO A 662 -34.55 -10.77 7.42
CA PRO A 662 -34.25 -12.18 7.66
C PRO A 662 -33.00 -12.38 8.52
N ASN A 663 -33.01 -13.38 9.39
CA ASN A 663 -31.82 -13.70 10.19
C ASN A 663 -30.70 -14.22 9.26
N PRO A 664 -29.44 -13.81 9.48
CA PRO A 664 -28.29 -14.41 8.82
C PRO A 664 -28.26 -15.92 9.05
N ASP A 665 -27.80 -16.68 8.05
CA ASP A 665 -27.56 -18.11 8.24
C ASP A 665 -26.35 -18.31 9.17
N THR A 666 -26.56 -19.06 10.25
CA THR A 666 -25.54 -19.40 11.24
C THR A 666 -25.23 -20.89 11.28
N THR A 667 -25.83 -21.68 10.39
CA THR A 667 -25.66 -23.13 10.38
C THR A 667 -24.48 -23.49 9.51
N ALA A 668 -23.47 -24.12 10.08
CA ALA A 668 -22.35 -24.62 9.28
C ALA A 668 -22.75 -25.84 8.44
N PRO A 669 -22.18 -26.01 7.24
CA PRO A 669 -22.30 -27.25 6.48
C PRO A 669 -21.85 -28.48 7.28
N SER A 670 -22.35 -29.66 6.91
CA SER A 670 -21.82 -30.92 7.44
C SER A 670 -20.34 -31.09 7.08
N ALA A 671 -19.56 -31.80 7.90
CA ALA A 671 -18.18 -32.13 7.54
C ALA A 671 -18.12 -32.93 6.22
N PRO A 672 -17.19 -32.62 5.31
CA PRO A 672 -16.92 -33.49 4.16
C PRO A 672 -16.49 -34.87 4.66
N SER A 673 -16.99 -35.93 4.01
CA SER A 673 -16.68 -37.31 4.41
C SER A 673 -15.93 -38.06 3.32
N SER A 674 -15.33 -39.19 3.66
CA SER A 674 -14.64 -40.09 2.71
C SER A 674 -13.53 -39.39 1.90
N LEU A 675 -12.77 -38.49 2.53
CA LEU A 675 -11.59 -37.90 1.89
C LEU A 675 -10.58 -39.00 1.57
N ALA A 676 -10.18 -39.10 0.29
CA ALA A 676 -9.26 -40.10 -0.22
C ALA A 676 -8.30 -39.54 -1.28
N VAL A 677 -7.13 -40.16 -1.41
CA VAL A 677 -6.20 -39.92 -2.52
C VAL A 677 -6.65 -40.74 -3.73
N THR A 678 -6.80 -40.10 -4.88
CA THR A 678 -7.13 -40.74 -6.16
C THR A 678 -5.96 -40.83 -7.12
N GLY A 679 -4.88 -40.09 -6.85
CA GLY A 679 -3.64 -40.16 -7.62
C GLY A 679 -2.49 -39.40 -6.95
N LYS A 680 -1.25 -39.80 -7.25
CA LYS A 680 -0.05 -39.08 -6.80
C LYS A 680 1.11 -39.17 -7.80
N THR A 681 1.92 -38.12 -7.84
CA THR A 681 3.18 -38.02 -8.58
C THR A 681 4.30 -37.66 -7.61
N ASP A 682 5.49 -37.33 -8.12
CA ASP A 682 6.58 -36.78 -7.34
C ASP A 682 6.34 -35.32 -6.91
N SER A 683 5.47 -34.58 -7.62
CA SER A 683 5.18 -33.18 -7.31
C SER A 683 3.71 -32.83 -7.11
N ALA A 684 2.80 -33.82 -7.05
CA ALA A 684 1.37 -33.57 -6.89
C ALA A 684 0.62 -34.72 -6.21
N VAL A 685 -0.49 -34.38 -5.53
CA VAL A 685 -1.46 -35.33 -4.96
C VAL A 685 -2.86 -34.91 -5.38
N THR A 686 -3.65 -35.85 -5.89
CA THR A 686 -5.06 -35.64 -6.27
C THR A 686 -5.99 -36.26 -5.24
N LEU A 687 -6.98 -35.49 -4.82
CA LEU A 687 -7.87 -35.77 -3.70
C LEU A 687 -9.33 -35.77 -4.16
N SER A 688 -10.17 -36.60 -3.54
CA SER A 688 -11.63 -36.57 -3.69
C SER A 688 -12.33 -36.82 -2.37
N TRP A 689 -13.53 -36.28 -2.19
CA TRP A 689 -14.36 -36.48 -1.01
C TRP A 689 -15.86 -36.50 -1.37
N THR A 690 -16.69 -36.92 -0.43
CA THR A 690 -18.16 -36.86 -0.54
C THR A 690 -18.64 -35.46 -0.17
N ALA A 691 -19.61 -34.96 -0.94
CA ALA A 691 -20.17 -33.62 -0.76
C ALA A 691 -20.81 -33.43 0.63
N SER A 692 -20.66 -32.23 1.18
CA SER A 692 -21.36 -31.77 2.38
C SER A 692 -22.79 -31.34 2.06
N THR A 693 -23.65 -31.36 3.07
CA THR A 693 -25.01 -30.81 2.99
C THR A 693 -25.13 -29.62 3.94
N ASP A 694 -25.93 -28.64 3.54
CA ASP A 694 -26.28 -27.49 4.36
C ASP A 694 -27.75 -27.09 4.12
N THR A 695 -28.37 -26.40 5.08
CA THR A 695 -29.78 -25.98 5.01
C THR A 695 -30.04 -24.83 4.03
N VAL A 696 -29.02 -24.04 3.69
CA VAL A 696 -29.05 -22.93 2.73
C VAL A 696 -28.18 -23.22 1.51
N GLY A 697 -27.13 -24.02 1.67
CA GLY A 697 -26.36 -24.63 0.58
C GLY A 697 -24.84 -24.47 0.76
N VAL A 698 -24.09 -25.44 0.24
CA VAL A 698 -22.62 -25.42 0.30
C VAL A 698 -22.06 -24.60 -0.87
N THR A 699 -21.22 -23.62 -0.56
CA THR A 699 -20.58 -22.75 -1.55
C THR A 699 -19.28 -23.35 -2.07
N GLY A 700 -18.52 -24.02 -1.21
CA GLY A 700 -17.29 -24.69 -1.63
C GLY A 700 -16.58 -25.40 -0.49
N TYR A 701 -15.33 -25.79 -0.76
CA TYR A 701 -14.48 -26.54 0.14
C TYR A 701 -13.12 -25.89 0.29
N GLU A 702 -12.59 -25.88 1.51
CA GLU A 702 -11.23 -25.49 1.83
C GLU A 702 -10.34 -26.72 1.89
N LEU A 703 -9.23 -26.72 1.14
CA LEU A 703 -8.20 -27.74 1.26
C LEU A 703 -7.15 -27.30 2.27
N TRP A 704 -6.84 -28.18 3.21
CA TRP A 704 -5.84 -27.98 4.24
C TRP A 704 -4.70 -28.98 4.05
N ARG A 705 -3.46 -28.50 4.05
CA ARG A 705 -2.22 -29.30 3.98
C ARG A 705 -1.37 -29.00 5.20
N ASN A 706 -0.95 -30.03 5.93
CA ASN A 706 -0.13 -29.91 7.15
C ASN A 706 -0.72 -28.92 8.17
N GLY A 707 -2.05 -28.89 8.29
CA GLY A 707 -2.76 -27.99 9.20
C GLY A 707 -2.92 -26.54 8.73
N ALA A 708 -2.50 -26.20 7.51
CA ALA A 708 -2.70 -24.87 6.92
C ALA A 708 -3.60 -24.93 5.67
N LYS A 709 -4.51 -23.97 5.53
CA LYS A 709 -5.34 -23.82 4.32
C LYS A 709 -4.45 -23.48 3.12
N VAL A 710 -4.57 -24.25 2.04
CA VAL A 710 -3.75 -24.08 0.83
C VAL A 710 -4.54 -23.76 -0.43
N ALA A 711 -5.84 -24.04 -0.45
CA ALA A 711 -6.71 -23.75 -1.59
C ALA A 711 -8.20 -23.74 -1.21
N THR A 712 -9.03 -23.25 -2.12
CA THR A 712 -10.48 -23.48 -2.11
C THR A 712 -10.95 -24.02 -3.47
N THR A 713 -12.04 -24.78 -3.47
CA THR A 713 -12.67 -25.30 -4.70
C THR A 713 -14.17 -25.49 -4.51
N PRO A 714 -15.01 -25.18 -5.51
CA PRO A 714 -16.43 -25.53 -5.46
C PRO A 714 -16.68 -27.02 -5.75
N SER A 715 -15.66 -27.74 -6.25
CA SER A 715 -15.76 -29.16 -6.62
C SER A 715 -15.43 -30.08 -5.45
N THR A 716 -15.90 -31.33 -5.50
CA THR A 716 -15.57 -32.39 -4.51
C THR A 716 -14.28 -33.14 -4.81
N SER A 717 -13.39 -32.52 -5.59
CA SER A 717 -12.05 -33.02 -5.88
C SER A 717 -11.08 -31.86 -6.09
N TYR A 718 -9.80 -32.12 -5.83
CA TYR A 718 -8.74 -31.14 -6.00
C TYR A 718 -7.39 -31.80 -6.27
N SER A 719 -6.60 -31.25 -7.20
CA SER A 719 -5.22 -31.70 -7.46
C SER A 719 -4.24 -30.65 -6.92
N HIS A 720 -3.56 -30.98 -5.83
CA HIS A 720 -2.57 -30.11 -5.21
C HIS A 720 -1.19 -30.35 -5.83
N THR A 721 -0.66 -29.36 -6.54
CA THR A 721 0.62 -29.43 -7.26
C THR A 721 1.74 -28.65 -6.54
N GLY A 722 2.97 -28.76 -7.03
CA GLY A 722 4.15 -28.07 -6.46
C GLY A 722 4.62 -28.66 -5.13
N LEU A 723 4.38 -29.95 -4.89
CA LEU A 723 4.87 -30.67 -3.72
C LEU A 723 6.33 -31.11 -3.93
N SER A 724 7.06 -31.25 -2.83
CA SER A 724 8.37 -31.89 -2.85
C SER A 724 8.21 -33.39 -2.96
N ALA A 725 9.11 -34.04 -3.70
CA ALA A 725 9.13 -35.49 -3.84
C ALA A 725 9.54 -36.21 -2.55
N ALA A 726 9.17 -37.50 -2.45
CA ALA A 726 9.43 -38.35 -1.28
C ALA A 726 9.04 -37.71 0.07
N THR A 727 8.07 -36.80 0.06
CA THR A 727 7.71 -36.00 1.24
C THR A 727 6.30 -36.35 1.68
N ALA A 728 6.13 -36.66 2.96
CA ALA A 728 4.83 -36.93 3.56
C ALA A 728 4.06 -35.62 3.79
N TYR A 729 2.82 -35.58 3.34
CA TYR A 729 1.88 -34.48 3.55
C TYR A 729 0.60 -35.01 4.18
N SER A 730 0.06 -34.28 5.15
CA SER A 730 -1.29 -34.53 5.65
C SER A 730 -2.29 -33.61 4.96
N PHE A 731 -3.43 -34.16 4.55
CA PHE A 731 -4.53 -33.42 3.92
C PHE A 731 -5.83 -33.59 4.68
N SER A 732 -6.60 -32.51 4.76
CA SER A 732 -7.97 -32.49 5.25
C SER A 732 -8.79 -31.43 4.51
N VAL A 733 -10.12 -31.53 4.59
CA VAL A 733 -11.03 -30.64 3.88
C VAL A 733 -12.13 -30.15 4.82
N LYS A 734 -12.53 -28.89 4.67
CA LYS A 734 -13.72 -28.30 5.31
C LYS A 734 -14.67 -27.78 4.24
N ALA A 735 -15.97 -27.85 4.45
CA ALA A 735 -16.95 -27.17 3.61
C ALA A 735 -17.26 -25.78 4.18
N TYR A 736 -17.64 -24.85 3.31
CA TYR A 736 -18.13 -23.54 3.70
C TYR A 736 -19.34 -23.14 2.87
N ASP A 737 -20.24 -22.37 3.47
CA ASP A 737 -21.44 -21.82 2.81
C ASP A 737 -21.23 -20.36 2.36
N ALA A 738 -22.29 -19.74 1.83
CA ALA A 738 -22.24 -18.35 1.37
C ALA A 738 -22.26 -17.34 2.53
N ALA A 739 -22.73 -17.74 3.71
CA ALA A 739 -22.76 -16.91 4.92
C ALA A 739 -21.41 -16.90 5.66
N GLY A 740 -20.48 -17.76 5.25
CA GLY A 740 -19.15 -17.89 5.85
C GLY A 740 -19.10 -18.89 6.99
N ASN A 741 -20.15 -19.68 7.23
CA ASN A 741 -20.07 -20.76 8.20
C ASN A 741 -19.21 -21.90 7.62
N VAL A 742 -18.34 -22.45 8.46
CA VAL A 742 -17.36 -23.47 8.07
C VAL A 742 -17.65 -24.74 8.85
N SER A 743 -17.67 -25.88 8.15
CA SER A 743 -17.91 -27.19 8.75
C SER A 743 -16.80 -27.62 9.70
N ASP A 744 -17.10 -28.65 10.48
CA ASP A 744 -16.06 -29.51 11.06
C ASP A 744 -15.15 -30.09 9.96
N VAL A 745 -13.94 -30.47 10.35
CA VAL A 745 -12.93 -31.04 9.44
C VAL A 745 -13.28 -32.47 9.04
N SER A 746 -12.97 -32.85 7.80
CA SER A 746 -13.03 -34.23 7.32
C SER A 746 -12.09 -35.16 8.10
N ASN A 747 -12.09 -36.45 7.74
CA ASN A 747 -10.97 -37.33 8.08
C ASN A 747 -9.65 -36.75 7.51
N VAL A 748 -8.54 -36.96 8.23
CA VAL A 748 -7.19 -36.58 7.78
C VAL A 748 -6.56 -37.76 7.07
N ILE A 749 -5.97 -37.53 5.90
CA ILE A 749 -5.17 -38.53 5.19
C ILE A 749 -3.71 -38.08 5.18
N SER A 750 -2.77 -39.02 5.27
CA SER A 750 -1.34 -38.74 5.11
C SER A 750 -0.83 -39.49 3.90
N GLU A 751 -0.24 -38.78 2.96
CA GLU A 751 0.27 -39.35 1.71
C GLU A 751 1.70 -38.87 1.45
N THR A 752 2.57 -39.81 1.04
CA THR A 752 3.93 -39.49 0.62
C THR A 752 3.98 -39.42 -0.90
N THR A 753 4.38 -38.26 -1.43
CA THR A 753 4.66 -38.08 -2.86
C THR A 753 5.68 -39.11 -3.34
N ASN A 754 5.62 -39.47 -4.62
CA ASN A 754 6.62 -40.38 -5.17
C ASN A 754 8.02 -39.75 -5.03
N PRO A 755 9.09 -40.54 -4.90
CA PRO A 755 10.44 -39.98 -5.07
C PRO A 755 10.56 -39.36 -6.46
N VAL A 756 11.47 -38.38 -6.58
CA VAL A 756 11.80 -37.82 -7.90
C VAL A 756 12.18 -39.02 -8.74
N THR A 757 11.44 -39.23 -9.83
CA THR A 757 11.92 -40.17 -10.82
C THR A 757 13.12 -39.46 -11.43
N VAL A 758 14.33 -39.79 -10.97
CA VAL A 758 15.57 -39.25 -11.56
C VAL A 758 15.53 -39.67 -13.01
N GLY A 759 15.12 -38.72 -13.85
CA GLY A 759 14.91 -38.95 -15.26
C GLY A 759 16.24 -39.41 -15.83
N ASN A 760 16.21 -40.55 -16.51
CA ASN A 760 17.31 -41.07 -17.29
C ASN A 760 17.84 -39.91 -18.15
N SER A 761 19.01 -39.36 -17.83
CA SER A 761 19.54 -38.16 -18.48
C SER A 761 21.03 -38.34 -18.73
N VAL A 762 21.53 -37.64 -19.74
CA VAL A 762 22.96 -37.62 -20.09
C VAL A 762 23.45 -36.20 -19.90
N THR A 763 24.50 -36.05 -19.08
CA THR A 763 25.26 -34.80 -19.00
C THR A 763 26.57 -34.98 -19.76
N ILE A 764 26.82 -34.14 -20.76
CA ILE A 764 27.99 -34.21 -21.62
C ILE A 764 28.82 -32.93 -21.45
N TYR A 765 30.07 -33.11 -21.03
CA TYR A 765 31.10 -32.09 -21.05
C TYR A 765 31.95 -32.24 -22.31
N TYR A 766 31.82 -31.30 -23.23
CA TYR A 766 32.58 -31.23 -24.47
C TYR A 766 33.87 -30.42 -24.26
N LYS A 767 35.03 -31.05 -24.39
CA LYS A 767 36.32 -30.34 -24.39
C LYS A 767 36.38 -29.47 -25.64
N LYS A 768 36.47 -28.14 -25.49
CA LYS A 768 36.32 -27.19 -26.60
C LYS A 768 37.35 -27.43 -27.72
N GLY A 769 36.93 -28.14 -28.77
CA GLY A 769 37.59 -28.19 -30.08
C GLY A 769 37.04 -27.13 -31.07
N TYR A 770 35.85 -26.60 -30.80
CA TYR A 770 35.23 -25.48 -31.52
C TYR A 770 35.00 -24.32 -30.55
N ALA A 771 35.04 -23.08 -31.06
CA ALA A 771 34.73 -21.90 -30.27
C ALA A 771 33.27 -21.88 -29.78
N ALA A 772 32.35 -22.42 -30.58
CA ALA A 772 30.93 -22.57 -30.25
C ALA A 772 30.43 -23.96 -30.69
N PRO A 773 30.53 -24.99 -29.84
CA PRO A 773 30.10 -26.34 -30.18
C PRO A 773 28.57 -26.49 -30.13
N TYR A 774 28.03 -27.21 -31.10
CA TYR A 774 26.63 -27.64 -31.17
C TYR A 774 26.55 -29.15 -31.09
N ILE A 775 25.50 -29.67 -30.45
CA ILE A 775 25.15 -31.08 -30.40
C ILE A 775 23.83 -31.32 -31.16
N HIS A 776 23.88 -32.17 -32.18
CA HIS A 776 22.71 -32.68 -32.87
C HIS A 776 22.46 -34.10 -32.36
N TYR A 777 21.28 -34.38 -31.83
CA TYR A 777 21.02 -35.61 -31.08
C TYR A 777 19.60 -36.12 -31.23
N ARG A 778 19.39 -37.38 -30.84
CA ARG A 778 18.10 -37.96 -30.46
C ARG A 778 18.28 -38.91 -29.27
N PRO A 779 17.35 -38.97 -28.31
CA PRO A 779 17.19 -40.17 -27.49
C PRO A 779 16.95 -41.38 -28.41
N ALA A 780 17.54 -42.54 -28.12
CA ALA A 780 17.47 -43.71 -28.98
C ALA A 780 16.01 -44.06 -29.35
N GLY A 781 15.72 -44.20 -30.64
CA GLY A 781 14.36 -44.40 -31.18
C GLY A 781 13.48 -43.14 -31.28
N GLY A 782 13.96 -41.99 -30.83
CA GLY A 782 13.29 -40.69 -30.93
C GLY A 782 13.60 -39.92 -32.21
N ALA A 783 13.07 -38.70 -32.29
CA ALA A 783 13.34 -37.77 -33.40
C ALA A 783 14.65 -37.01 -33.18
N TRP A 784 15.40 -36.78 -34.27
CA TRP A 784 16.58 -35.91 -34.25
C TRP A 784 16.18 -34.44 -34.06
N THR A 785 17.04 -33.69 -33.35
CA THR A 785 16.93 -32.23 -33.29
C THR A 785 17.07 -31.60 -34.68
N ALA A 786 16.52 -30.42 -34.94
CA ALA A 786 16.75 -29.75 -36.23
C ALA A 786 18.24 -29.31 -36.36
N VAL A 787 18.86 -29.49 -37.53
CA VAL A 787 20.23 -29.07 -37.84
C VAL A 787 20.34 -27.53 -37.71
N PRO A 788 21.38 -26.97 -37.04
CA PRO A 788 22.63 -27.60 -36.58
C PRO A 788 22.57 -28.32 -35.22
N GLY A 789 21.41 -28.44 -34.59
CA GLY A 789 21.26 -29.01 -33.26
C GLY A 789 21.17 -27.94 -32.17
N LYS A 790 21.48 -28.31 -30.93
CA LYS A 790 21.44 -27.40 -29.78
C LYS A 790 22.83 -26.84 -29.49
N PRO A 791 22.96 -25.53 -29.23
CA PRO A 791 24.23 -24.97 -28.76
C PRO A 791 24.56 -25.52 -27.37
N MET A 792 25.82 -25.84 -27.12
CA MET A 792 26.31 -26.20 -25.80
C MET A 792 26.81 -24.94 -25.08
N ALA A 793 26.39 -24.74 -23.83
CA ALA A 793 26.78 -23.58 -23.04
C ALA A 793 28.20 -23.77 -22.49
N ASP A 794 28.85 -22.68 -22.09
CA ASP A 794 30.13 -22.79 -21.38
C ASP A 794 29.93 -23.49 -20.04
N SER A 795 30.82 -24.44 -19.73
CA SER A 795 30.83 -25.10 -18.43
C SER A 795 31.55 -24.24 -17.39
N GLU A 796 31.25 -24.50 -16.12
CA GLU A 796 32.03 -23.97 -14.99
C GLU A 796 33.51 -24.41 -15.03
N VAL A 797 33.83 -25.51 -15.74
CA VAL A 797 35.23 -25.91 -15.96
C VAL A 797 35.80 -25.29 -17.22
N SER A 798 36.82 -24.46 -17.01
CA SER A 798 37.56 -23.78 -18.08
C SER A 798 38.01 -24.75 -19.18
N GLY A 799 37.70 -24.41 -20.43
CA GLY A 799 38.01 -25.23 -21.60
C GLY A 799 36.94 -26.25 -21.98
N TYR A 800 35.80 -26.32 -21.27
CA TYR A 800 34.69 -27.20 -21.59
C TYR A 800 33.40 -26.43 -21.88
N ALA A 801 32.56 -27.02 -22.73
CA ALA A 801 31.15 -26.69 -22.89
C ALA A 801 30.30 -27.83 -22.31
N GLU A 802 29.09 -27.55 -21.86
CA GLU A 802 28.24 -28.50 -21.15
C GLU A 802 26.80 -28.50 -21.70
N ILE A 803 26.17 -29.67 -21.67
CA ILE A 803 24.74 -29.82 -21.86
C ILE A 803 24.20 -31.02 -21.08
N THR A 804 23.01 -30.89 -20.53
CA THR A 804 22.25 -32.01 -19.94
C THR A 804 20.99 -32.27 -20.76
N ILE A 805 20.79 -33.53 -21.17
CA ILE A 805 19.70 -33.96 -22.04
C ILE A 805 18.90 -35.07 -21.34
N ALA A 806 17.59 -34.88 -21.21
CA ALA A 806 16.68 -35.92 -20.72
C ALA A 806 16.45 -36.99 -21.80
N LEU A 807 16.61 -38.26 -21.44
CA LEU A 807 16.32 -39.42 -22.30
C LEU A 807 14.88 -39.92 -22.18
N GLY A 808 14.15 -39.51 -21.13
CA GLY A 808 12.84 -40.08 -20.83
C GLY A 808 12.95 -41.58 -20.53
N THR A 809 12.27 -42.42 -21.31
CA THR A 809 12.35 -43.89 -21.21
C THR A 809 13.47 -44.51 -22.06
N ALA A 810 14.14 -43.73 -22.92
CA ALA A 810 15.24 -44.24 -23.75
C ALA A 810 16.47 -44.53 -22.87
N THR A 811 17.21 -45.58 -23.19
CA THR A 811 18.39 -46.01 -22.40
C THR A 811 19.70 -45.36 -22.85
N GLN A 812 19.68 -44.66 -23.99
CA GLN A 812 20.87 -44.09 -24.63
C GLN A 812 20.53 -42.85 -25.47
N LEU A 813 21.49 -41.94 -25.61
CA LEU A 813 21.50 -40.82 -26.55
C LEU A 813 22.35 -41.17 -27.77
N GLU A 814 21.85 -40.89 -28.96
CA GLU A 814 22.64 -40.84 -30.19
C GLU A 814 22.93 -39.37 -30.51
N ALA A 815 24.20 -39.01 -30.74
CA ALA A 815 24.58 -37.63 -31.01
C ALA A 815 25.78 -37.48 -31.95
N VAL A 816 25.88 -36.32 -32.59
CA VAL A 816 27.05 -35.84 -33.36
C VAL A 816 27.29 -34.37 -33.04
N PHE A 817 28.52 -33.89 -33.20
CA PHE A 817 28.91 -32.53 -32.86
C PHE A 817 29.24 -31.70 -34.11
N ASN A 818 29.04 -30.39 -34.06
CA ASN A 818 29.41 -29.48 -35.14
C ASN A 818 29.71 -28.06 -34.63
N ASN A 819 30.16 -27.19 -35.54
CA ASN A 819 30.51 -25.80 -35.26
C ASN A 819 29.40 -24.78 -35.57
N GLY A 820 28.15 -25.21 -35.74
CA GLY A 820 27.00 -24.39 -36.13
C GLY A 820 26.97 -23.95 -37.60
N SER A 821 28.00 -24.27 -38.40
CA SER A 821 28.17 -23.78 -39.78
C SER A 821 28.56 -24.86 -40.80
N GLY A 822 28.31 -26.14 -40.49
CA GLY A 822 28.39 -27.25 -41.45
C GLY A 822 29.66 -28.11 -41.39
N THR A 823 30.58 -27.86 -40.46
CA THR A 823 31.68 -28.79 -40.16
C THR A 823 31.25 -29.76 -39.07
N TRP A 824 31.25 -31.05 -39.38
CA TRP A 824 30.73 -32.11 -38.50
C TRP A 824 31.85 -32.99 -37.96
N ASP A 825 31.71 -33.38 -36.69
CA ASP A 825 32.41 -34.48 -36.05
C ASP A 825 31.40 -35.61 -35.84
N ASN A 826 31.44 -36.59 -36.74
CA ASN A 826 30.47 -37.68 -36.84
C ASN A 826 31.11 -39.07 -36.89
N ASN A 827 32.16 -39.32 -36.11
CA ASN A 827 32.73 -40.66 -35.89
C ASN A 827 32.84 -41.55 -37.16
N ASN A 828 33.46 -41.06 -38.25
CA ASN A 828 33.50 -41.78 -39.53
C ASN A 828 32.10 -42.15 -40.09
N ALA A 829 31.17 -41.18 -40.11
CA ALA A 829 29.77 -41.33 -40.52
C ALA A 829 28.88 -42.19 -39.59
N GLN A 830 29.24 -42.30 -38.31
CA GLN A 830 28.47 -42.95 -37.25
C GLN A 830 28.07 -41.97 -36.14
N ASN A 831 27.04 -42.28 -35.36
CA ASN A 831 26.65 -41.47 -34.21
C ASN A 831 27.48 -41.86 -32.97
N TYR A 832 27.79 -40.89 -32.12
CA TYR A 832 28.28 -41.14 -30.77
C TYR A 832 27.12 -41.60 -29.88
N LEU A 833 27.42 -42.54 -28.98
CA LEU A 833 26.43 -43.15 -28.10
C LEU A 833 26.75 -42.79 -26.65
N PHE A 834 25.78 -42.22 -25.93
CA PHE A 834 25.92 -41.86 -24.52
C PHE A 834 24.84 -42.53 -23.69
N ASN A 835 25.22 -43.28 -22.67
CA ASN A 835 24.26 -43.83 -21.72
C ASN A 835 23.91 -42.76 -20.68
N ALA A 836 22.90 -43.02 -19.87
CA ALA A 836 22.58 -42.12 -18.76
C ALA A 836 23.76 -41.94 -17.81
N GLY A 837 23.92 -40.72 -17.31
CA GLY A 837 25.01 -40.31 -16.43
C GLY A 837 25.94 -39.26 -17.05
N LEU A 838 27.08 -39.08 -16.40
CA LEU A 838 28.07 -38.07 -16.73
C LEU A 838 29.06 -38.60 -17.77
N HIS A 839 29.34 -37.77 -18.79
CA HIS A 839 30.25 -38.07 -19.86
C HIS A 839 31.17 -36.89 -20.20
N VAL A 840 32.42 -37.21 -20.57
CA VAL A 840 33.36 -36.25 -21.15
C VAL A 840 33.63 -36.64 -22.59
N TYR A 841 33.39 -35.72 -23.51
CA TYR A 841 33.73 -35.86 -24.92
C TYR A 841 34.96 -35.02 -25.24
N THR A 842 35.99 -35.67 -25.80
CA THR A 842 37.19 -34.99 -26.29
C THR A 842 37.27 -35.12 -27.82
N PRO A 843 37.09 -34.03 -28.58
CA PRO A 843 37.25 -34.05 -30.04
C PRO A 843 38.73 -34.27 -30.39
N ASN A 844 38.98 -34.95 -31.51
CA ASN A 844 40.32 -35.14 -32.04
C ASN A 844 40.58 -34.18 -33.21
N THR A 845 41.85 -33.85 -33.47
CA THR A 845 42.25 -33.05 -34.64
C THR A 845 42.47 -33.99 -35.84
N ASN A 846 42.13 -33.53 -37.06
CA ASN A 846 42.38 -34.22 -38.35
C ASN A 846 41.39 -35.33 -38.78
N GLY A 847 40.12 -35.26 -38.38
CA GLY A 847 39.07 -36.12 -38.98
C GLY A 847 39.03 -37.56 -38.47
N THR A 848 39.79 -37.88 -37.43
CA THR A 848 39.60 -39.11 -36.64
C THR A 848 38.51 -38.91 -35.58
N PRO A 849 37.77 -39.97 -35.18
CA PRO A 849 36.76 -39.88 -34.13
C PRO A 849 37.27 -39.32 -32.81
N GLY A 850 36.45 -38.52 -32.13
CA GLY A 850 36.68 -38.12 -30.75
C GLY A 850 36.47 -39.26 -29.76
N SER A 851 36.96 -39.10 -28.52
CA SER A 851 36.88 -40.10 -27.46
C SER A 851 35.85 -39.72 -26.40
N ILE A 852 35.10 -40.72 -25.89
CA ILE A 852 34.14 -40.59 -24.80
C ILE A 852 34.69 -41.27 -23.55
N SER A 853 34.64 -40.61 -22.40
CA SER A 853 34.84 -41.23 -21.08
C SER A 853 33.63 -41.00 -20.17
N GLN A 854 33.40 -41.91 -19.23
CA GLN A 854 32.35 -41.83 -18.20
C GLN A 854 33.01 -41.79 -16.81
N PRO A 855 33.40 -40.61 -16.32
CA PRO A 855 33.95 -40.52 -14.97
C PRO A 855 32.82 -40.58 -13.93
N ALA A 856 33.13 -41.07 -12.72
CA ALA A 856 32.19 -41.08 -11.60
C ALA A 856 31.83 -39.66 -11.12
N GLU A 857 32.81 -38.75 -11.21
CA GLU A 857 32.68 -37.30 -10.95
C GLU A 857 33.61 -36.56 -11.93
N PHE A 858 33.26 -35.32 -12.31
CA PHE A 858 34.09 -34.55 -13.24
C PHE A 858 35.43 -34.16 -12.58
N PRO A 859 36.59 -34.29 -13.25
CA PRO A 859 37.89 -33.97 -12.64
C PRO A 859 37.98 -32.47 -12.27
N PRO A 860 38.49 -32.13 -11.08
CA PRO A 860 38.58 -30.74 -10.62
C PRO A 860 39.48 -29.92 -11.54
N ALA A 861 39.13 -28.64 -11.72
CA ALA A 861 39.92 -27.70 -12.50
C ALA A 861 41.38 -27.69 -11.99
N ASN A 862 42.33 -27.95 -12.89
CA ASN A 862 43.75 -28.05 -12.61
C ASN A 862 44.25 -26.73 -11.99
N THR A 863 44.26 -26.62 -10.66
CA THR A 863 44.92 -25.53 -9.94
C THR A 863 46.40 -25.90 -9.84
N GLY A 864 47.27 -25.06 -10.39
CA GLY A 864 48.72 -25.25 -10.31
C GLY A 864 49.17 -25.43 -8.86
N GLY A 865 49.52 -26.67 -8.50
CA GLY A 865 49.95 -27.03 -7.16
C GLY A 865 51.35 -26.49 -6.87
N VAL A 866 51.42 -25.47 -6.01
CA VAL A 866 52.60 -25.26 -5.17
C VAL A 866 52.57 -26.35 -4.11
N SER A 867 53.54 -27.27 -4.20
CA SER A 867 53.81 -28.25 -3.14
C SER A 867 54.37 -27.50 -1.92
N LEU A 868 53.59 -27.45 -0.85
CA LEU A 868 54.08 -27.32 0.51
C LEU A 868 53.75 -28.64 1.18
N PHE A 869 54.76 -29.52 1.31
CA PHE A 869 55.05 -30.42 2.43
C PHE A 869 56.10 -31.42 1.93
N GLY A 870 57.36 -31.14 2.27
CA GLY A 870 58.42 -32.12 2.24
C GLY A 870 58.54 -32.81 3.60
N THR A 871 58.56 -34.13 3.59
CA THR A 871 59.25 -35.01 4.54
C THR A 871 59.55 -36.31 3.80
N ASP A 872 60.73 -36.39 3.19
CA ASP A 872 61.81 -37.34 3.51
C ASP A 872 62.89 -37.32 2.42
#